data_AF-A0A367JEZ1-F1
#
_entry.id   AF-A0A367JEZ1-F1
#
_cell.length_a   1.000
_cell.length_b   1.000
_cell.length_c   1.000
_cell.angle_alpha   90.00
_cell.angle_beta   90.00
_cell.angle_gamma   90.00
#
_symmetry.space_group_name_H-M   'P 1'
#
loop_
_entity.id
_entity.type
_entity.pdbx_description
1 polymer ?
#
loop_
_entity_poly.entity_id
_entity_poly.type
_entity_poly.pdbx_seq_one_letter_code
_entity_poly.pdbx_strand_id
1 'polypeptide(L)'
;TASDDDHSPVITLWDLRYAHTPQRTLRGHTQGVLDLSWCRQDADRLFSSGKDGNTLCWNPNTGELQGPIATETQPTFQVAWSYAHPDLLATSSLDGSVYVYSLFQPSSWLRRPIGASFGSNGTLVTFNATKKTVQLKAMTAHSDIIQRSQQLVSATEEQLASLIKKRIQQGQDQQDWQVLDILFSHHAREAMIHYLGFQKEQIAAKATHLLTTKDVDTLITQAIMLGDFESAVDACLASKRFSDAFAIASCSSNALLDRTRKAYFEANQVGYMCLLESIAHDDLVSMVHQADLSQWSCILATLCTFASAQEFGALCDQMGQRLSDHAELCSHATLFYLVSGNLPKLVQAWTQTIDRHNPSSLQSVIEKITVFQKAIDFKDRGEKDAEGRYVLADLYDLYQDYAAWMTAQGQSDIALTYQQLIPSLGEKTSAVAPTTPAKKTTFFSLLSIYLSIYMPRVCKSGTVDVVDQLKVLEPTHRFKSKRQSLHQRRHTIDAWHHLDEPLLPCRRLSDCPSPKKKSVQSPHKRILVTGGAGYIGSHTCLELLNAGYDIVVMDNLINANKEALHRVEQLAGRPIVFMKGNVTHESDLEDIFQHYQFWAVIHFAAIKAVGESTRIPLDYYHNNLTGTLNLLRVMKRHNLKQLVFSSSATVYGEPEMMPVNETARLGPVTNPYGRTKLFAEQILHDLYLSDPEWNVILLRFFNPVGAHNSGMIGEHPHGVPNNLLPYVVKVLQGHLPFVHVFGNNYDTVDGTGVRDYIHVCDLATGHLAALNKLEEKPGCKAYNLGTGAGYSVLEIIQAMERATHKKIPYKIEQRRPGDVGTCTADASLANQELGWHPIYSMDDMCQDMWRWTQRNPNGYDGELL
;
A
#
# COMPACT_ATOMS: atom_id res chain seq x y z
N THR A 1 12.46 33.87 -55.29
CA THR A 1 11.43 34.62 -56.04
C THR A 1 10.85 33.72 -57.11
N ALA A 2 9.64 34.00 -57.58
CA ALA A 2 8.94 33.25 -58.63
C ALA A 2 8.64 34.19 -59.81
N SER A 3 8.66 33.65 -61.03
CA SER A 3 8.25 34.34 -62.25
C SER A 3 6.78 34.06 -62.56
N ASP A 4 6.00 35.12 -62.76
CA ASP A 4 4.61 35.05 -63.23
C ASP A 4 4.50 35.06 -64.77
N ASP A 5 5.64 34.96 -65.48
CA ASP A 5 5.66 34.86 -66.93
C ASP A 5 5.18 33.48 -67.40
N ASP A 6 4.16 33.47 -68.26
CA ASP A 6 3.57 32.25 -68.82
C ASP A 6 4.49 31.57 -69.85
N HIS A 7 5.43 32.30 -70.44
CA HIS A 7 6.37 31.72 -71.40
C HIS A 7 7.63 31.14 -70.75
N SER A 8 8.04 31.67 -69.60
CA SER A 8 9.23 31.22 -68.87
C SER A 8 9.04 31.19 -67.34
N PRO A 9 8.16 30.32 -66.82
CA PRO A 9 7.95 30.20 -65.39
C PRO A 9 9.15 29.57 -64.71
N VAL A 10 9.86 30.39 -63.92
CA VAL A 10 11.06 29.98 -63.19
C VAL A 10 10.97 30.42 -61.74
N ILE A 11 11.43 29.55 -60.84
CA ILE A 11 11.61 29.88 -59.43
C ILE A 11 13.10 30.07 -59.22
N THR A 12 13.53 31.24 -58.77
CA THR A 12 14.93 31.55 -58.51
C THR A 12 15.20 31.63 -57.02
N LEU A 13 16.20 30.88 -56.57
CA LEU A 13 16.68 30.87 -55.20
C LEU A 13 17.89 31.82 -55.11
N TRP A 14 17.85 32.73 -54.14
CA TRP A 14 18.86 33.76 -53.94
C TRP A 14 19.52 33.59 -52.59
N ASP A 15 20.85 33.57 -52.58
CA ASP A 15 21.61 33.80 -51.36
C ASP A 15 21.93 35.29 -51.29
N LEU A 16 21.35 35.99 -50.32
CA LEU A 16 21.53 37.43 -50.18
C LEU A 16 22.98 37.84 -49.85
N ARG A 17 23.83 36.88 -49.46
CA ARG A 17 25.29 37.10 -49.32
C ARG A 17 25.96 37.33 -50.68
N TYR A 18 25.38 36.83 -51.77
CA TYR A 18 25.87 36.95 -53.15
C TYR A 18 24.73 37.32 -54.10
N ALA A 19 24.16 38.52 -53.93
CA ALA A 19 22.93 38.93 -54.62
C ALA A 19 23.03 39.15 -56.15
N HIS A 20 24.20 38.97 -56.76
CA HIS A 20 24.43 39.22 -58.19
C HIS A 20 24.08 38.03 -59.09
N THR A 21 24.04 36.81 -58.54
CA THR A 21 23.68 35.60 -59.30
C THR A 21 22.73 34.73 -58.47
N PRO A 22 21.66 34.19 -59.07
CA PRO A 22 20.80 33.26 -58.36
C PRO A 22 21.59 31.99 -58.01
N GLN A 23 21.51 31.56 -56.76
CA GLN A 23 22.16 30.34 -56.28
C GLN A 23 21.61 29.12 -57.04
N ARG A 24 20.31 29.12 -57.35
CA ARG A 24 19.70 28.09 -58.18
C ARG A 24 18.44 28.55 -58.87
N THR A 25 18.10 27.88 -59.97
CA THR A 25 16.86 28.08 -60.72
C THR A 25 16.11 26.76 -60.84
N LEU A 26 14.83 26.75 -60.50
CA LEU A 26 13.92 25.60 -60.60
C LEU A 26 12.96 25.83 -61.76
N ARG A 27 12.76 24.80 -62.59
CA ARG A 27 11.91 24.83 -63.78
C ARG A 27 10.99 23.62 -63.76
N GLY A 28 9.69 23.82 -63.97
CA GLY A 28 8.74 22.71 -64.07
C GLY A 28 7.25 23.07 -64.06
N HIS A 29 6.88 24.31 -63.74
CA HIS A 29 5.55 24.81 -64.10
C HIS A 29 5.46 25.05 -65.61
N THR A 30 4.26 24.93 -66.18
CA THR A 30 3.99 25.17 -67.61
C THR A 30 3.46 26.57 -67.90
N GLN A 31 2.95 27.27 -66.88
CA GLN A 31 2.49 28.66 -66.89
C GLN A 31 3.02 29.41 -65.66
N GLY A 32 2.76 30.72 -65.55
CA GLY A 32 3.28 31.57 -64.48
C GLY A 32 3.07 31.01 -63.07
N VAL A 33 4.08 31.19 -62.21
CA VAL A 33 4.04 30.76 -60.80
C VAL A 33 3.44 31.87 -59.94
N LEU A 34 2.35 31.56 -59.24
CA LEU A 34 1.55 32.52 -58.49
C LEU A 34 1.99 32.66 -57.03
N ASP A 35 2.33 31.55 -56.38
CA ASP A 35 2.69 31.56 -54.95
C ASP A 35 3.74 30.50 -54.59
N LEU A 36 4.46 30.75 -53.49
CA LEU A 36 5.52 29.90 -52.96
C LEU A 36 5.37 29.71 -51.45
N SER A 37 5.42 28.47 -50.99
CA SER A 37 5.38 28.13 -49.57
C SER A 37 6.58 27.28 -49.17
N TRP A 38 7.53 27.87 -48.44
CA TRP A 38 8.67 27.14 -47.90
C TRP A 38 8.33 26.54 -46.53
N CYS A 39 8.53 25.24 -46.36
CA CYS A 39 8.36 24.60 -45.06
C CYS A 39 9.37 25.17 -44.03
N ARG A 40 8.86 25.54 -42.85
CA ARG A 40 9.71 26.03 -41.75
C ARG A 40 10.43 24.91 -41.00
N GLN A 41 9.89 23.70 -41.03
CA GLN A 41 10.37 22.56 -40.24
C GLN A 41 11.31 21.65 -41.05
N ASP A 42 11.15 21.61 -42.38
CA ASP A 42 12.03 20.88 -43.29
C ASP A 42 12.55 21.83 -44.38
N ALA A 43 13.82 22.22 -44.27
CA ALA A 43 14.46 23.11 -45.23
C ALA A 43 14.53 22.50 -46.65
N ASP A 44 14.43 21.17 -46.78
CA ASP A 44 14.47 20.44 -48.05
C ASP A 44 13.10 20.38 -48.75
N ARG A 45 12.12 21.19 -48.33
CA ARG A 45 10.76 21.19 -48.89
C ARG A 45 10.27 22.60 -49.21
N LEU A 46 10.10 22.86 -50.50
CA LEU A 46 9.52 24.08 -51.03
C LEU A 46 8.32 23.73 -51.92
N PHE A 47 7.20 24.40 -51.72
CA PHE A 47 6.00 24.27 -52.53
C PHE A 47 5.81 25.45 -53.45
N SER A 48 5.32 25.19 -54.66
CA SER A 48 4.92 26.23 -55.59
C SER A 48 3.57 25.92 -56.21
N SER A 49 2.82 26.98 -56.48
CA SER A 49 1.50 26.94 -57.09
C SER A 49 1.50 27.80 -58.35
N GLY A 50 0.91 27.31 -59.43
CA GLY A 50 0.96 27.97 -60.73
C GLY A 50 -0.40 28.17 -61.39
N LYS A 51 -0.41 29.01 -62.43
CA LYS A 51 -1.57 29.22 -63.31
C LYS A 51 -1.99 27.95 -64.06
N ASP A 52 -1.09 26.98 -64.14
CA ASP A 52 -1.33 25.67 -64.72
C ASP A 52 -2.13 24.71 -63.82
N GLY A 53 -2.61 25.18 -62.66
CA GLY A 53 -3.39 24.39 -61.70
C GLY A 53 -2.56 23.35 -60.95
N ASN A 54 -1.24 23.30 -61.18
CA ASN A 54 -0.36 22.35 -60.52
C ASN A 54 0.17 22.93 -59.20
N THR A 55 0.26 22.08 -58.18
CA THR A 55 1.04 22.33 -56.97
C THR A 55 2.23 21.38 -56.93
N LEU A 56 3.45 21.92 -57.02
CA LEU A 56 4.68 21.15 -57.16
C LEU A 56 5.52 21.17 -55.87
N CYS A 57 6.14 20.03 -55.54
CA CYS A 57 7.09 19.90 -54.43
C CYS A 57 8.53 19.90 -54.94
N TRP A 58 9.36 20.77 -54.38
CA TRP A 58 10.77 20.91 -54.73
C TRP A 58 11.66 20.63 -53.54
N ASN A 59 12.83 20.05 -53.80
CA ASN A 59 13.95 20.11 -52.87
C ASN A 59 14.82 21.34 -53.22
N PRO A 60 14.78 22.44 -52.45
CA PRO A 60 15.54 23.66 -52.70
C PRO A 60 17.06 23.49 -52.50
N ASN A 61 17.55 22.36 -51.96
CA ASN A 61 18.97 22.05 -51.79
C ASN A 61 19.55 21.21 -52.94
N THR A 62 18.80 20.27 -53.52
CA THR A 62 19.28 19.43 -54.64
C THR A 62 18.91 19.93 -56.04
N GLY A 63 17.74 20.53 -56.24
CA GLY A 63 17.26 20.94 -57.58
C GLY A 63 16.10 20.11 -58.07
N GLU A 64 15.86 19.01 -57.36
CA GLU A 64 15.00 17.95 -57.82
C GLU A 64 13.53 18.29 -57.56
N LEU A 65 12.72 18.06 -58.59
CA LEU A 65 11.28 18.03 -58.48
C LEU A 65 10.88 16.67 -57.89
N GLN A 66 10.27 16.68 -56.71
CA GLN A 66 9.85 15.45 -56.02
C GLN A 66 8.49 14.93 -56.51
N GLY A 67 7.79 15.73 -57.32
CA GLY A 67 6.55 15.38 -58.00
C GLY A 67 5.44 16.42 -57.79
N PRO A 68 4.36 16.35 -58.59
CA PRO A 68 3.14 17.09 -58.33
C PRO A 68 2.39 16.50 -57.14
N ILE A 69 1.91 17.36 -56.24
CA ILE A 69 1.09 16.96 -55.09
C ILE A 69 -0.39 17.00 -55.44
N ALA A 70 -0.77 18.00 -56.21
CA ALA A 70 -2.12 18.20 -56.68
C ALA A 70 -2.07 18.80 -58.08
N THR A 71 -3.01 18.38 -58.92
CA THR A 71 -3.23 18.94 -60.26
C THR A 71 -4.71 19.27 -60.34
N GLU A 72 -5.01 20.55 -60.20
CA GLU A 72 -6.35 21.10 -60.32
C GLU A 72 -6.65 21.51 -61.76
N THR A 73 -7.94 21.60 -62.08
CA THR A 73 -8.40 22.04 -63.42
C THR A 73 -8.37 23.57 -63.59
N GLN A 74 -8.30 24.32 -62.49
CA GLN A 74 -8.27 25.77 -62.45
C GLN A 74 -6.97 26.27 -61.80
N PRO A 75 -6.52 27.50 -62.11
CA PRO A 75 -5.35 28.10 -61.49
C PRO A 75 -5.42 28.12 -59.97
N THR A 76 -4.33 27.70 -59.32
CA THR A 76 -4.19 27.76 -57.86
C THR A 76 -3.35 28.98 -57.49
N PHE A 77 -3.95 29.93 -56.77
CA PHE A 77 -3.34 31.24 -56.53
C PHE A 77 -2.64 31.36 -55.17
N GLN A 78 -2.88 30.43 -54.24
CA GLN A 78 -2.25 30.45 -52.93
C GLN A 78 -1.94 29.04 -52.45
N VAL A 79 -0.76 28.88 -51.83
CA VAL A 79 -0.32 27.64 -51.20
C VAL A 79 0.27 27.93 -49.82
N ALA A 80 -0.29 27.30 -48.79
CA ALA A 80 0.09 27.54 -47.40
C ALA A 80 0.35 26.24 -46.65
N TRP A 81 1.47 26.21 -45.94
CA TRP A 81 1.77 25.16 -44.97
C TRP A 81 0.98 25.35 -43.67
N SER A 82 0.52 24.24 -43.11
CA SER A 82 0.05 24.24 -41.73
C SER A 82 1.22 24.48 -40.77
N TYR A 83 1.03 25.41 -39.83
CA TYR A 83 2.06 25.78 -38.87
C TYR A 83 2.29 24.71 -37.81
N ALA A 84 1.22 24.00 -37.42
CA ALA A 84 1.24 22.98 -36.37
C ALA A 84 1.52 21.57 -36.91
N HIS A 85 1.11 21.29 -38.15
CA HIS A 85 1.20 19.97 -38.75
C HIS A 85 1.98 20.03 -40.08
N PRO A 86 3.28 19.73 -40.08
CA PRO A 86 4.17 19.83 -41.25
C PRO A 86 3.88 18.80 -42.34
N ASP A 87 2.95 17.88 -42.11
CA ASP A 87 2.48 16.92 -43.11
C ASP A 87 1.24 17.44 -43.84
N LEU A 88 0.69 18.60 -43.46
CA LEU A 88 -0.53 19.19 -44.03
C LEU A 88 -0.23 20.48 -44.81
N LEU A 89 -0.82 20.55 -46.01
CA LEU A 89 -0.73 21.67 -46.93
C LEU A 89 -2.13 22.08 -47.37
N ALA A 90 -2.38 23.37 -47.55
CA ALA A 90 -3.63 23.87 -48.14
C ALA A 90 -3.35 24.65 -49.42
N THR A 91 -4.20 24.47 -50.44
CA THR A 91 -4.17 25.24 -51.69
C THR A 91 -5.52 25.89 -51.93
N SER A 92 -5.51 27.11 -52.47
CA SER A 92 -6.73 27.83 -52.88
C SER A 92 -6.80 27.93 -54.39
N SER A 93 -7.90 27.45 -54.96
CA SER A 93 -8.16 27.39 -56.41
C SER A 93 -9.19 28.44 -56.83
N LEU A 94 -9.11 28.89 -58.09
CA LEU A 94 -10.09 29.80 -58.68
C LEU A 94 -11.46 29.14 -58.96
N ASP A 95 -11.60 27.83 -58.73
CA ASP A 95 -12.89 27.13 -58.72
C ASP A 95 -13.78 27.46 -57.50
N GLY A 96 -13.26 28.23 -56.54
CA GLY A 96 -13.95 28.61 -55.31
C GLY A 96 -13.77 27.64 -54.14
N SER A 97 -12.93 26.61 -54.29
CA SER A 97 -12.65 25.60 -53.27
C SER A 97 -11.24 25.77 -52.67
N VAL A 98 -11.11 25.36 -51.40
CA VAL A 98 -9.83 25.22 -50.70
C VAL A 98 -9.58 23.75 -50.46
N TYR A 99 -8.47 23.24 -50.99
CA TYR A 99 -8.09 21.85 -50.87
C TYR A 99 -7.04 21.68 -49.78
N VAL A 100 -7.13 20.60 -49.00
CA VAL A 100 -6.18 20.25 -47.95
C VAL A 100 -5.55 18.90 -48.27
N TYR A 101 -4.22 18.88 -48.35
CA TYR A 101 -3.40 17.75 -48.75
C TYR A 101 -2.56 17.23 -47.58
N SER A 102 -2.40 15.91 -47.53
CA SER A 102 -1.48 15.24 -46.60
C SER A 102 -0.31 14.62 -47.36
N LEU A 103 0.91 14.80 -46.84
CA LEU A 103 2.12 14.22 -47.42
C LEU A 103 2.26 12.74 -47.02
N PHE A 104 2.33 11.85 -48.02
CA PHE A 104 2.51 10.40 -47.81
C PHE A 104 3.91 9.99 -47.35
N GLN A 105 4.93 10.83 -47.61
CA GLN A 105 6.30 10.56 -47.19
C GLN A 105 6.66 11.45 -45.99
N PRO A 106 6.88 10.85 -44.80
CA PRO A 106 7.27 11.62 -43.64
C PRO A 106 8.66 12.22 -43.85
N SER A 107 8.81 13.45 -43.36
CA SER A 107 10.06 14.20 -43.35
C SER A 107 11.20 13.44 -42.68
N SER A 108 12.45 13.81 -43.02
CA SER A 108 13.66 13.14 -42.54
C SER A 108 13.79 13.12 -41.01
N TRP A 109 13.24 14.13 -40.33
CA TRP A 109 13.24 14.25 -38.88
C TRP A 109 12.13 13.41 -38.19
N LEU A 110 11.09 12.98 -38.91
CA LEU A 110 10.09 12.04 -38.38
C LEU A 110 10.62 10.60 -38.36
N ARG A 111 11.68 10.30 -39.12
CA ARG A 111 12.35 9.00 -39.12
C ARG A 111 13.23 8.90 -37.88
N ARG A 112 12.86 8.04 -36.94
CA ARG A 112 13.67 7.79 -35.74
C ARG A 112 15.02 7.17 -36.16
N PRO A 113 16.17 7.83 -35.96
CA PRO A 113 17.45 7.35 -36.46
C PRO A 113 18.00 6.15 -35.67
N ILE A 114 17.46 5.88 -34.48
CA ILE A 114 17.96 4.85 -33.57
C ILE A 114 16.78 4.13 -32.93
N GLY A 115 16.79 2.80 -32.98
CA GLY A 115 15.87 1.92 -32.26
C GLY A 115 16.60 1.12 -31.20
N ALA A 116 15.89 0.79 -30.12
CA ALA A 116 16.34 -0.17 -29.11
C ALA A 116 15.18 -1.13 -28.82
N SER A 117 15.49 -2.42 -28.69
CA SER A 117 14.52 -3.45 -28.33
C SER A 117 15.14 -4.44 -27.37
N PHE A 118 14.33 -5.01 -26.48
CA PHE A 118 14.76 -6.10 -25.60
C PHE A 118 14.51 -7.44 -26.29
N GLY A 119 15.56 -8.25 -26.39
CA GLY A 119 15.50 -9.64 -26.83
C GLY A 119 15.17 -10.59 -25.68
N SER A 120 14.77 -11.82 -26.03
CA SER A 120 14.65 -12.93 -25.08
C SER A 120 16.01 -13.16 -24.40
N ASN A 121 16.02 -13.31 -23.07
CA ASN A 121 17.20 -13.49 -22.21
C ASN A 121 17.93 -12.20 -21.78
N GLY A 122 17.20 -11.08 -21.61
CA GLY A 122 17.77 -9.85 -21.01
C GLY A 122 18.80 -9.15 -21.90
N THR A 123 18.78 -9.41 -23.21
CA THR A 123 19.71 -8.81 -24.16
C THR A 123 19.10 -7.55 -24.75
N LEU A 124 19.76 -6.41 -24.59
CA LEU A 124 19.40 -5.17 -25.26
C LEU A 124 20.00 -5.16 -26.67
N VAL A 125 19.13 -5.04 -27.66
CA VAL A 125 19.48 -4.89 -29.08
C VAL A 125 19.44 -3.41 -29.42
N THR A 126 20.57 -2.82 -29.78
CA THR A 126 20.66 -1.42 -30.22
C THR A 126 21.23 -1.31 -31.62
N PHE A 127 20.72 -0.33 -32.38
CA PHE A 127 21.20 -0.02 -33.72
C PHE A 127 22.16 1.16 -33.67
N ASN A 128 23.40 0.98 -34.13
CA ASN A 128 24.35 2.08 -34.24
C ASN A 128 24.19 2.77 -35.60
N ALA A 129 23.58 3.95 -35.59
CA ALA A 129 23.32 4.76 -36.79
C ALA A 129 24.60 5.13 -37.58
N THR A 130 25.74 5.30 -36.91
CA THR A 130 27.00 5.71 -37.56
C THR A 130 27.74 4.57 -38.23
N LYS A 131 27.61 3.34 -37.71
CA LYS A 131 28.37 2.17 -38.17
C LYS A 131 27.54 1.12 -38.92
N LYS A 132 26.22 1.31 -39.04
CA LYS A 132 25.28 0.30 -39.59
C LYS A 132 25.43 -1.09 -38.93
N THR A 133 25.83 -1.13 -37.66
CA THR A 133 26.00 -2.36 -36.89
C THR A 133 24.92 -2.53 -35.84
N VAL A 134 24.63 -3.79 -35.50
CA VAL A 134 23.74 -4.15 -34.39
C VAL A 134 24.61 -4.54 -33.19
N GLN A 135 24.34 -3.91 -32.04
CA GLN A 135 24.99 -4.24 -30.78
C GLN A 135 24.05 -5.04 -29.89
N LEU A 136 24.53 -6.19 -29.42
CA LEU A 136 23.85 -7.03 -28.44
C LEU A 136 24.55 -6.88 -27.09
N LYS A 137 23.86 -6.27 -26.12
CA LYS A 137 24.39 -6.07 -24.76
C LYS A 137 23.54 -6.86 -23.77
N ALA A 138 24.15 -7.81 -23.07
CA ALA A 138 23.51 -8.45 -21.93
C ALA A 138 23.31 -7.41 -20.81
N MET A 139 22.07 -7.25 -20.35
CA MET A 139 21.71 -6.34 -19.27
C MET A 139 21.42 -7.16 -18.01
N THR A 140 22.26 -7.00 -16.99
CA THR A 140 22.03 -7.56 -15.66
C THR A 140 21.53 -6.46 -14.75
N ALA A 141 20.28 -6.55 -14.29
CA ALA A 141 19.68 -5.52 -13.42
C ALA A 141 20.09 -5.70 -11.95
N HIS A 142 20.30 -6.95 -11.51
CA HIS A 142 20.59 -7.29 -10.11
C HIS A 142 21.74 -8.28 -10.00
N SER A 143 22.97 -7.79 -9.96
CA SER A 143 24.19 -8.61 -9.79
C SER A 143 24.18 -9.42 -8.49
N ASP A 144 23.63 -8.85 -7.42
CA ASP A 144 23.71 -9.42 -6.08
C ASP A 144 22.86 -10.68 -5.95
N ILE A 145 21.68 -10.70 -6.59
CA ILE A 145 20.76 -11.84 -6.56
C ILE A 145 21.36 -13.01 -7.37
N ILE A 146 22.00 -12.70 -8.50
CA ILE A 146 22.70 -13.70 -9.31
C ILE A 146 23.82 -14.36 -8.48
N GLN A 147 24.66 -13.57 -7.81
CA GLN A 147 25.72 -14.11 -6.95
C GLN A 147 25.16 -15.01 -5.83
N ARG A 148 24.05 -14.63 -5.20
CA ARG A 148 23.38 -15.43 -4.16
C ARG A 148 22.86 -16.75 -4.71
N SER A 149 22.20 -16.71 -5.87
CA SER A 149 21.68 -17.92 -6.52
C SER A 149 22.77 -18.90 -6.94
N GLN A 150 23.92 -18.40 -7.40
CA GLN A 150 25.10 -19.21 -7.72
C GLN A 150 25.68 -19.87 -6.46
N GLN A 151 25.80 -19.10 -5.37
CA GLN A 151 26.25 -19.63 -4.08
C GLN A 151 25.32 -20.75 -3.58
N LEU A 152 24.01 -20.55 -3.65
CA LEU A 152 23.00 -21.51 -3.19
C LEU A 152 23.08 -22.86 -3.93
N VAL A 153 23.24 -22.83 -5.26
CA VAL A 153 23.33 -24.05 -6.09
C VAL A 153 24.62 -24.84 -5.77
N SER A 154 25.72 -24.14 -5.46
CA SER A 154 27.01 -24.77 -5.14
C SER A 154 27.23 -25.09 -3.65
N ALA A 155 26.31 -24.73 -2.77
CA ALA A 155 26.56 -24.73 -1.32
C ALA A 155 26.60 -26.13 -0.70
N THR A 156 27.71 -26.42 0.01
CA THR A 156 27.85 -27.54 0.96
C THR A 156 27.16 -27.24 2.31
N GLU A 157 26.95 -28.24 3.18
CA GLU A 157 26.30 -28.06 4.50
C GLU A 157 26.99 -26.99 5.37
N GLU A 158 28.33 -26.99 5.40
CA GLU A 158 29.11 -25.97 6.15
C GLU A 158 28.93 -24.55 5.58
N GLN A 159 28.79 -24.43 4.25
CA GLN A 159 28.57 -23.15 3.58
C GLN A 159 27.14 -22.63 3.83
N LEU A 160 26.15 -23.51 3.95
CA LEU A 160 24.78 -23.16 4.31
C LEU A 160 24.68 -22.62 5.74
N ALA A 161 25.35 -23.24 6.72
CA ALA A 161 25.41 -22.74 8.09
C ALA A 161 26.02 -21.32 8.16
N SER A 162 27.05 -21.04 7.34
CA SER A 162 27.63 -19.70 7.23
C SER A 162 26.69 -18.67 6.60
N LEU A 163 25.83 -19.10 5.67
CA LEU A 163 24.83 -18.27 5.00
C LEU A 163 23.70 -17.89 5.95
N ILE A 164 23.19 -18.85 6.73
CA ILE A 164 22.15 -18.63 7.74
C ILE A 164 22.60 -17.57 8.75
N LYS A 165 23.84 -17.67 9.27
CA LYS A 165 24.40 -16.68 10.21
C LYS A 165 24.51 -15.28 9.61
N LYS A 166 24.85 -15.15 8.33
CA LYS A 166 24.86 -13.85 7.63
C LYS A 166 23.45 -13.28 7.48
N ARG A 167 22.43 -14.11 7.27
CA ARG A 167 21.03 -13.68 7.16
C ARG A 167 20.47 -13.20 8.50
N ILE A 168 20.77 -13.91 9.60
CA ILE A 168 20.39 -13.49 10.95
C ILE A 168 20.92 -12.07 11.25
N GLN A 169 22.13 -11.72 10.80
CA GLN A 169 22.72 -10.39 10.98
C GLN A 169 22.07 -9.29 10.13
N GLN A 170 21.37 -9.64 9.04
CA GLN A 170 20.75 -8.68 8.10
C GLN A 170 19.31 -8.29 8.49
N GLY A 171 18.70 -8.96 9.48
CA GLY A 171 17.49 -8.49 10.16
C GLY A 171 16.14 -8.69 9.45
N GLN A 172 16.11 -9.22 8.22
CA GLN A 172 14.84 -9.61 7.55
C GLN A 172 14.48 -11.06 7.93
N ASP A 173 13.24 -11.29 8.37
CA ASP A 173 12.70 -12.60 8.78
C ASP A 173 13.54 -13.32 9.85
N GLN A 174 13.99 -12.56 10.85
CA GLN A 174 14.94 -13.04 11.86
C GLN A 174 14.48 -14.32 12.58
N GLN A 175 13.18 -14.48 12.82
CA GLN A 175 12.61 -15.63 13.53
C GLN A 175 12.76 -16.94 12.71
N ASP A 176 12.39 -16.94 11.43
CA ASP A 176 12.51 -18.11 10.55
C ASP A 176 13.98 -18.56 10.42
N TRP A 177 14.89 -17.61 10.21
CA TRP A 177 16.32 -17.91 10.04
C TRP A 177 16.98 -18.41 11.33
N GLN A 178 16.55 -17.93 12.49
CA GLN A 178 17.01 -18.43 13.79
C GLN A 178 16.56 -19.87 14.03
N VAL A 179 15.32 -20.20 13.68
CA VAL A 179 14.81 -21.58 13.79
C VAL A 179 15.51 -22.52 12.80
N LEU A 180 15.75 -22.08 11.57
CA LEU A 180 16.53 -22.86 10.61
C LEU A 180 17.94 -23.17 11.13
N ASP A 181 18.62 -22.24 11.80
CA ASP A 181 19.94 -22.49 12.45
C ASP A 181 19.82 -23.56 13.56
N ILE A 182 18.75 -23.50 14.36
CA ILE A 182 18.48 -24.46 15.44
C ILE A 182 18.28 -25.88 14.89
N LEU A 183 17.62 -26.03 13.73
CA LEU A 183 17.40 -27.34 13.09
C LEU A 183 18.72 -28.02 12.65
N PHE A 184 19.77 -27.25 12.35
CA PHE A 184 21.10 -27.80 12.04
C PHE A 184 21.94 -28.15 13.29
N SER A 185 21.45 -27.83 14.49
CA SER A 185 22.16 -28.16 15.74
C SER A 185 21.95 -29.62 16.15
N HIS A 186 22.98 -30.25 16.72
CA HIS A 186 22.91 -31.64 17.20
C HIS A 186 21.84 -31.88 18.29
N HIS A 187 21.29 -30.83 18.91
CA HIS A 187 20.28 -30.89 20.00
C HIS A 187 19.12 -29.91 19.76
N ALA A 188 18.49 -29.98 18.57
CA ALA A 188 17.48 -29.02 18.12
C ALA A 188 16.31 -28.78 19.11
N ARG A 189 15.85 -29.81 19.83
CA ARG A 189 14.74 -29.68 20.80
C ARG A 189 15.11 -28.84 22.02
N GLU A 190 16.30 -29.06 22.58
CA GLU A 190 16.77 -28.32 23.76
C GLU A 190 17.11 -26.87 23.39
N ALA A 191 17.73 -26.67 22.23
CA ALA A 191 18.00 -25.34 21.69
C ALA A 191 16.71 -24.54 21.41
N MET A 192 15.63 -25.19 20.99
CA MET A 192 14.32 -24.56 20.80
C MET A 192 13.71 -24.09 22.14
N ILE A 193 13.83 -24.87 23.22
CA ILE A 193 13.34 -24.47 24.55
C ILE A 193 14.07 -23.21 25.05
N HIS A 194 15.38 -23.14 24.82
CA HIS A 194 16.17 -21.95 25.14
C HIS A 194 15.76 -20.73 24.30
N TYR A 195 15.49 -20.92 23.00
CA TYR A 195 14.99 -19.85 22.12
C TYR A 195 13.67 -19.25 22.61
N LEU A 196 12.77 -20.08 23.14
CA LEU A 196 11.47 -19.64 23.65
C LEU A 196 11.54 -18.96 25.03
N GLY A 197 12.73 -18.84 25.65
CA GLY A 197 12.95 -18.08 26.88
C GLY A 197 12.65 -18.84 28.19
N PHE A 198 12.44 -20.15 28.14
CA PHE A 198 12.16 -20.95 29.33
C PHE A 198 13.46 -21.46 29.97
N GLN A 199 13.87 -20.84 31.09
CA GLN A 199 15.01 -21.29 31.91
C GLN A 199 14.53 -21.99 33.19
N LYS A 200 15.07 -23.18 33.47
CA LYS A 200 14.70 -23.99 34.64
C LYS A 200 14.97 -23.26 35.97
N GLU A 201 15.98 -22.38 36.05
CA GLU A 201 16.34 -21.69 37.29
C GLU A 201 15.38 -20.55 37.69
N GLN A 202 14.64 -19.95 36.75
CA GLN A 202 13.81 -18.76 37.01
C GLN A 202 12.45 -19.08 37.67
N ILE A 203 11.97 -20.32 37.54
CA ILE A 203 10.67 -20.77 38.07
C ILE A 203 10.75 -21.07 39.58
N ALA A 204 11.91 -21.52 40.06
CA ALA A 204 12.15 -21.87 41.46
C ALA A 204 12.09 -20.66 42.43
N ALA A 205 12.22 -19.42 41.93
CA ALA A 205 12.31 -18.21 42.75
C ALA A 205 10.96 -17.60 43.18
N LYS A 206 9.81 -18.13 42.72
CA LYS A 206 8.48 -17.50 42.88
C LYS A 206 7.53 -18.13 43.92
N ALA A 207 7.92 -19.20 44.61
CA ALA A 207 6.97 -20.10 45.28
C ALA A 207 7.05 -20.17 46.82
N THR A 208 7.01 -19.04 47.53
CA THR A 208 6.92 -19.07 49.01
C THR A 208 6.07 -17.91 49.53
N HIS A 209 4.87 -18.20 50.07
CA HIS A 209 4.34 -17.60 51.31
C HIS A 209 2.94 -18.11 51.73
N LEU A 210 2.82 -18.37 53.04
CA LEU A 210 1.67 -18.28 53.97
C LEU A 210 0.75 -19.49 54.22
N LEU A 211 0.68 -19.85 55.51
CA LEU A 211 -0.20 -20.82 56.17
C LEU A 211 -1.11 -20.10 57.19
N THR A 212 -2.30 -20.65 57.43
CA THR A 212 -2.82 -21.20 58.72
C THR A 212 -4.32 -21.00 58.88
N THR A 213 -5.07 -22.05 59.24
CA THR A 213 -6.43 -21.97 59.84
C THR A 213 -6.63 -23.15 60.81
N LYS A 214 -6.67 -22.89 62.12
CA LYS A 214 -6.48 -23.88 63.20
C LYS A 214 -7.68 -24.77 63.58
N ASP A 215 -8.81 -24.69 62.88
CA ASP A 215 -10.06 -25.34 63.33
C ASP A 215 -10.43 -26.63 62.59
N VAL A 216 -9.74 -26.95 61.48
CA VAL A 216 -9.96 -28.21 60.73
C VAL A 216 -9.04 -29.33 61.23
N ASP A 217 -7.93 -28.97 61.88
CA ASP A 217 -6.89 -29.91 62.36
C ASP A 217 -7.46 -30.94 63.36
N THR A 218 -8.44 -30.55 64.17
CA THR A 218 -9.04 -31.41 65.20
C THR A 218 -9.91 -32.51 64.62
N LEU A 219 -10.65 -32.24 63.54
CA LEU A 219 -11.51 -33.24 62.86
C LEU A 219 -10.67 -34.23 62.05
N ILE A 220 -9.64 -33.76 61.35
CA ILE A 220 -8.73 -34.61 60.59
C ILE A 220 -7.95 -35.54 61.53
N THR A 221 -7.49 -35.03 62.68
CA THR A 221 -6.78 -35.82 63.69
C THR A 221 -7.65 -36.96 64.24
N GLN A 222 -8.95 -36.71 64.47
CA GLN A 222 -9.87 -37.75 64.95
C GLN A 222 -10.14 -38.84 63.91
N ALA A 223 -10.27 -38.50 62.63
CA ALA A 223 -10.47 -39.47 61.55
C ALA A 223 -9.24 -40.37 61.33
N ILE A 224 -8.02 -39.79 61.39
CA ILE A 224 -6.77 -40.56 61.30
C ILE A 224 -6.63 -41.54 62.48
N MET A 225 -6.96 -41.11 63.70
CA MET A 225 -6.89 -41.98 64.89
C MET A 225 -7.82 -43.21 64.80
N LEU A 226 -8.91 -43.11 64.03
CA LEU A 226 -9.87 -44.20 63.82
C LEU A 226 -9.49 -45.13 62.66
N GLY A 227 -8.41 -44.83 61.92
CA GLY A 227 -7.98 -45.60 60.74
C GLY A 227 -8.87 -45.39 59.51
N ASP A 228 -9.79 -44.43 59.54
CA ASP A 228 -10.70 -44.10 58.44
C ASP A 228 -10.09 -43.00 57.57
N PHE A 229 -9.19 -43.42 56.67
CA PHE A 229 -8.49 -42.52 55.75
C PHE A 229 -9.42 -41.91 54.68
N GLU A 230 -10.54 -42.55 54.34
CA GLU A 230 -11.49 -42.01 53.37
C GLU A 230 -12.22 -40.78 53.94
N SER A 231 -12.76 -40.89 55.15
CA SER A 231 -13.41 -39.77 55.84
C SER A 231 -12.43 -38.62 56.13
N ALA A 232 -11.17 -38.95 56.42
CA ALA A 232 -10.12 -37.95 56.61
C ALA A 232 -9.82 -37.17 55.32
N VAL A 233 -9.72 -37.86 54.17
CA VAL A 233 -9.51 -37.24 52.86
C VAL A 233 -10.73 -36.40 52.44
N ASP A 234 -11.95 -36.89 52.64
CA ASP A 234 -13.17 -36.15 52.32
C ASP A 234 -13.33 -34.88 53.19
N ALA A 235 -12.94 -34.93 54.47
CA ALA A 235 -12.88 -33.76 55.34
C ALA A 235 -11.81 -32.73 54.88
N CYS A 236 -10.65 -33.20 54.41
CA CYS A 236 -9.61 -32.36 53.83
C CYS A 236 -10.05 -31.72 52.50
N LEU A 237 -10.75 -32.46 51.64
CA LEU A 237 -11.27 -31.95 50.37
C LEU A 237 -12.39 -30.91 50.60
N ALA A 238 -13.33 -31.18 51.52
CA ALA A 238 -14.40 -30.25 51.87
C ALA A 238 -13.89 -28.92 52.47
N SER A 239 -12.76 -28.98 53.18
CA SER A 239 -12.11 -27.81 53.78
C SER A 239 -11.07 -27.13 52.86
N LYS A 240 -10.96 -27.58 51.60
CA LYS A 240 -9.98 -27.11 50.60
C LYS A 240 -8.51 -27.26 51.05
N ARG A 241 -8.22 -28.20 51.95
CA ARG A 241 -6.87 -28.55 52.44
C ARG A 241 -6.29 -29.69 51.62
N PHE A 242 -6.01 -29.40 50.36
CA PHE A 242 -5.56 -30.41 49.40
C PHE A 242 -4.18 -31.00 49.74
N SER A 243 -3.27 -30.21 50.33
CA SER A 243 -1.97 -30.71 50.80
C SER A 243 -2.09 -31.85 51.81
N ASP A 244 -3.03 -31.71 52.74
CA ASP A 244 -3.28 -32.67 53.82
C ASP A 244 -4.00 -33.90 53.25
N ALA A 245 -4.95 -33.69 52.33
CA ALA A 245 -5.61 -34.77 51.58
C ALA A 245 -4.60 -35.62 50.79
N PHE A 246 -3.64 -34.99 50.11
CA PHE A 246 -2.59 -35.68 49.36
C PHE A 246 -1.66 -36.49 50.26
N ALA A 247 -1.23 -35.92 51.40
CA ALA A 247 -0.37 -36.62 52.35
C ALA A 247 -1.08 -37.87 52.91
N ILE A 248 -2.35 -37.74 53.31
CA ILE A 248 -3.14 -38.86 53.85
C ILE A 248 -3.42 -39.91 52.78
N ALA A 249 -3.81 -39.49 51.57
CA ALA A 249 -4.09 -40.41 50.46
C ALA A 249 -2.84 -41.20 50.05
N SER A 250 -1.64 -40.59 50.09
CA SER A 250 -0.37 -41.26 49.78
C SER A 250 0.00 -42.39 50.74
N CYS A 251 -0.54 -42.38 51.96
CA CYS A 251 -0.35 -43.44 52.95
C CYS A 251 -1.40 -44.56 52.87
N SER A 252 -2.37 -44.45 51.96
CA SER A 252 -3.52 -45.36 51.85
C SER A 252 -3.45 -46.26 50.61
N SER A 253 -4.41 -46.14 49.67
CA SER A 253 -4.47 -46.89 48.41
C SER A 253 -4.29 -45.97 47.21
N ASN A 254 -3.74 -46.52 46.11
CA ASN A 254 -3.58 -45.78 44.84
C ASN A 254 -4.91 -45.26 44.29
N ALA A 255 -6.02 -45.97 44.53
CA ALA A 255 -7.35 -45.55 44.10
C ALA A 255 -7.83 -44.27 44.83
N LEU A 256 -7.55 -44.15 46.12
CA LEU A 256 -7.87 -42.94 46.89
C LEU A 256 -6.98 -41.76 46.47
N LEU A 257 -5.72 -42.03 46.14
CA LEU A 257 -4.78 -41.02 45.61
C LEU A 257 -5.25 -40.46 44.25
N ASP A 258 -5.69 -41.32 43.33
CA ASP A 258 -6.18 -40.89 42.03
C ASP A 258 -7.52 -40.15 42.13
N ARG A 259 -8.43 -40.57 43.03
CA ARG A 259 -9.65 -39.81 43.34
C ARG A 259 -9.34 -38.42 43.89
N THR A 260 -8.35 -38.33 44.79
CA THR A 260 -7.91 -37.05 45.38
C THR A 260 -7.26 -36.14 44.32
N ARG A 261 -6.45 -36.71 43.41
CA ARG A 261 -5.88 -35.98 42.26
C ARG A 261 -6.96 -35.40 41.36
N LYS A 262 -7.95 -36.22 40.99
CA LYS A 262 -9.06 -35.78 40.14
C LYS A 262 -9.86 -34.66 40.80
N ALA A 263 -10.24 -34.83 42.07
CA ALA A 263 -10.94 -33.79 42.83
C ALA A 263 -10.11 -32.49 42.96
N TYR A 264 -8.78 -32.60 43.02
CA TYR A 264 -7.88 -31.44 43.06
C TYR A 264 -7.84 -30.67 41.74
N PHE A 265 -7.74 -31.37 40.61
CA PHE A 265 -7.74 -30.75 39.28
C PHE A 265 -9.10 -30.14 38.94
N GLU A 266 -10.20 -30.82 39.28
CA GLU A 266 -11.57 -30.30 39.11
C GLU A 266 -11.81 -29.03 39.94
N ALA A 267 -11.29 -28.98 41.17
CA ALA A 267 -11.45 -27.83 42.07
C ALA A 267 -10.55 -26.64 41.71
N ASN A 268 -9.43 -26.87 40.99
CA ASN A 268 -8.42 -25.85 40.69
C ASN A 268 -8.14 -25.75 39.18
N GLN A 269 -9.07 -25.14 38.45
CA GLN A 269 -8.92 -24.82 37.02
C GLN A 269 -8.05 -23.57 36.80
N VAL A 270 -6.82 -23.58 37.32
CA VAL A 270 -5.82 -22.54 37.03
C VAL A 270 -4.97 -23.02 35.85
N GLY A 271 -4.56 -22.12 34.95
CA GLY A 271 -3.95 -22.50 33.66
C GLY A 271 -2.80 -23.52 33.71
N TYR A 272 -1.90 -23.46 34.70
CA TYR A 272 -0.82 -24.45 34.84
C TYR A 272 -1.26 -25.80 35.40
N MET A 273 -2.41 -25.86 36.11
CA MET A 273 -2.97 -27.10 36.63
C MET A 273 -3.63 -27.91 35.53
N CYS A 274 -4.29 -27.27 34.58
CA CYS A 274 -4.80 -27.94 33.37
C CYS A 274 -3.66 -28.54 32.52
N LEU A 275 -2.52 -27.84 32.46
CA LEU A 275 -1.30 -28.35 31.82
C LEU A 275 -0.77 -29.59 32.57
N LEU A 276 -0.69 -29.52 33.89
CA LEU A 276 -0.22 -30.65 34.71
C LEU A 276 -1.17 -31.85 34.64
N GLU A 277 -2.48 -31.62 34.59
CA GLU A 277 -3.49 -32.66 34.41
C GLU A 277 -3.31 -33.38 33.06
N SER A 278 -3.10 -32.62 31.99
CA SER A 278 -2.87 -33.16 30.64
C SER A 278 -1.59 -33.99 30.58
N ILE A 279 -0.51 -33.52 31.22
CA ILE A 279 0.77 -34.26 31.31
C ILE A 279 0.61 -35.52 32.18
N ALA A 280 -0.11 -35.43 33.30
CA ALA A 280 -0.27 -36.56 34.23
C ALA A 280 -1.11 -37.70 33.64
N HIS A 281 -2.05 -37.40 32.74
CA HIS A 281 -2.90 -38.39 32.05
C HIS A 281 -2.39 -38.76 30.65
N ASP A 282 -1.23 -38.24 30.22
CA ASP A 282 -0.66 -38.42 28.88
C ASP A 282 -1.60 -38.00 27.74
N ASP A 283 -2.46 -37.00 27.99
CA ASP A 283 -3.43 -36.48 27.02
C ASP A 283 -2.99 -35.13 26.43
N LEU A 284 -1.91 -35.18 25.66
CA LEU A 284 -1.37 -34.00 24.97
C LEU A 284 -2.26 -33.55 23.79
N VAL A 285 -3.14 -34.42 23.29
CA VAL A 285 -4.06 -34.13 22.17
C VAL A 285 -5.17 -33.19 22.64
N SER A 286 -5.85 -33.51 23.75
CA SER A 286 -6.88 -32.63 24.31
C SER A 286 -6.31 -31.27 24.71
N MET A 287 -5.07 -31.23 25.22
CA MET A 287 -4.35 -29.99 25.49
C MET A 287 -4.22 -29.14 24.22
N VAL A 288 -3.71 -29.70 23.12
CA VAL A 288 -3.54 -28.97 21.85
C VAL A 288 -4.87 -28.51 21.26
N HIS A 289 -6.00 -29.15 21.55
CA HIS A 289 -7.33 -28.70 21.08
C HIS A 289 -7.96 -27.61 21.96
N GLN A 290 -7.75 -27.65 23.27
CA GLN A 290 -8.41 -26.74 24.22
C GLN A 290 -7.53 -25.55 24.61
N ALA A 291 -6.24 -25.58 24.28
CA ALA A 291 -5.32 -24.54 24.69
C ALA A 291 -5.63 -23.18 24.04
N ASP A 292 -5.38 -22.13 24.83
CA ASP A 292 -5.43 -20.74 24.41
C ASP A 292 -4.27 -20.45 23.45
N LEU A 293 -4.62 -19.94 22.27
CA LEU A 293 -3.66 -19.65 21.19
C LEU A 293 -2.72 -18.49 21.57
N SER A 294 -3.09 -17.64 22.53
CA SER A 294 -2.22 -16.59 23.04
C SER A 294 -0.93 -17.13 23.68
N GLN A 295 -0.96 -18.38 24.19
CA GLN A 295 0.15 -19.03 24.88
C GLN A 295 0.89 -20.07 24.02
N TRP A 296 0.87 -19.90 22.70
CA TRP A 296 1.48 -20.85 21.75
C TRP A 296 2.94 -21.24 22.07
N SER A 297 3.74 -20.32 22.61
CA SER A 297 5.14 -20.58 22.96
C SER A 297 5.28 -21.56 24.13
N CYS A 298 4.41 -21.47 25.14
CA CYS A 298 4.34 -22.41 26.26
C CYS A 298 3.94 -23.81 25.78
N ILE A 299 3.00 -23.89 24.85
CA ILE A 299 2.52 -25.15 24.28
C ILE A 299 3.64 -25.82 23.47
N LEU A 300 4.32 -25.06 22.61
CA LEU A 300 5.46 -25.58 21.84
C LEU A 300 6.58 -26.09 22.75
N ALA A 301 6.90 -25.36 23.83
CA ALA A 301 7.87 -25.81 24.83
C ALA A 301 7.44 -27.11 25.54
N THR A 302 6.14 -27.24 25.83
CA THR A 302 5.55 -28.46 26.42
C THR A 302 5.68 -29.64 25.46
N LEU A 303 5.32 -29.45 24.18
CA LEU A 303 5.46 -30.48 23.15
C LEU A 303 6.93 -30.90 22.97
N CYS A 304 7.87 -29.95 22.95
CA CYS A 304 9.30 -30.25 22.87
C CYS A 304 9.81 -31.08 24.05
N THR A 305 9.20 -30.92 25.23
CA THR A 305 9.65 -31.56 26.48
C THR A 305 8.99 -32.91 26.72
N PHE A 306 7.68 -33.02 26.51
CA PHE A 306 6.88 -34.17 26.94
C PHE A 306 6.37 -35.04 25.79
N ALA A 307 6.30 -34.54 24.55
CA ALA A 307 5.79 -35.34 23.45
C ALA A 307 6.81 -36.40 22.99
N SER A 308 6.31 -37.60 22.73
CA SER A 308 7.09 -38.69 22.13
C SER A 308 7.59 -38.31 20.73
N ALA A 309 8.67 -38.94 20.25
CA ALA A 309 9.21 -38.66 18.93
C ALA A 309 8.22 -38.94 17.78
N GLN A 310 7.28 -39.86 17.99
CA GLN A 310 6.29 -40.27 16.98
C GLN A 310 5.09 -39.32 16.92
N GLU A 311 4.65 -38.77 18.05
CA GLU A 311 3.45 -37.92 18.12
C GLU A 311 3.75 -36.43 17.93
N PHE A 312 4.98 -36.02 18.21
CA PHE A 312 5.41 -34.62 18.15
C PHE A 312 5.08 -33.94 16.80
N GLY A 313 5.36 -34.60 15.67
CA GLY A 313 5.08 -34.04 14.35
C GLY A 313 3.58 -33.79 14.12
N ALA A 314 2.74 -34.78 14.48
CA ALA A 314 1.29 -34.70 14.30
C ALA A 314 0.64 -33.63 15.20
N LEU A 315 1.09 -33.53 16.46
CA LEU A 315 0.61 -32.51 17.41
C LEU A 315 1.01 -31.09 16.97
N CYS A 316 2.23 -30.90 16.49
CA CYS A 316 2.69 -29.62 15.95
C CYS A 316 1.89 -29.23 14.69
N ASP A 317 1.56 -30.17 13.82
CA ASP A 317 0.75 -29.91 12.62
C ASP A 317 -0.69 -29.49 12.95
N GLN A 318 -1.30 -30.10 13.96
CA GLN A 318 -2.63 -29.74 14.45
C GLN A 318 -2.64 -28.34 15.06
N MET A 319 -1.65 -28.02 15.90
CA MET A 319 -1.53 -26.68 16.48
C MET A 319 -1.24 -25.61 15.43
N GLY A 320 -0.34 -25.91 14.48
CA GLY A 320 -0.03 -25.02 13.36
C GLY A 320 -1.27 -24.71 12.51
N GLN A 321 -2.13 -25.71 12.27
CA GLN A 321 -3.40 -25.49 11.57
C GLN A 321 -4.36 -24.60 12.37
N ARG A 322 -4.53 -24.83 13.68
CA ARG A 322 -5.32 -23.94 14.54
C ARG A 322 -4.80 -22.51 14.52
N LEU A 323 -3.48 -22.30 14.53
CA LEU A 323 -2.88 -20.97 14.47
C LEU A 323 -3.04 -20.31 13.09
N SER A 324 -2.99 -21.09 12.01
CA SER A 324 -3.19 -20.61 10.64
C SER A 324 -4.62 -20.12 10.40
N ASP A 325 -5.61 -20.69 11.08
CA ASP A 325 -7.01 -20.26 10.96
C ASP A 325 -7.25 -18.89 11.63
N HIS A 326 -6.34 -18.43 12.50
CA HIS A 326 -6.40 -17.14 13.17
C HIS A 326 -5.51 -16.08 12.49
N ALA A 327 -6.14 -15.05 11.91
CA ALA A 327 -5.47 -14.03 11.08
C ALA A 327 -4.30 -13.28 11.77
N GLU A 328 -4.37 -13.05 13.09
CA GLU A 328 -3.33 -12.32 13.83
C GLU A 328 -2.11 -13.19 14.22
N LEU A 329 -2.30 -14.51 14.31
CA LEU A 329 -1.28 -15.46 14.78
C LEU A 329 -0.71 -16.34 13.67
N CYS A 330 -1.17 -16.15 12.42
CA CYS A 330 -0.74 -16.93 11.26
C CYS A 330 0.78 -16.94 11.04
N SER A 331 1.50 -15.88 11.43
CA SER A 331 2.97 -15.82 11.36
C SER A 331 3.66 -16.82 12.28
N HIS A 332 3.00 -17.27 13.35
CA HIS A 332 3.56 -18.25 14.29
C HIS A 332 3.31 -19.69 13.84
N ALA A 333 2.32 -19.92 12.96
CA ALA A 333 2.04 -21.24 12.39
C ALA A 333 3.23 -21.80 11.60
N THR A 334 4.01 -20.93 10.94
CA THR A 334 5.24 -21.32 10.22
C THR A 334 6.26 -22.00 11.12
N LEU A 335 6.38 -21.56 12.39
CA LEU A 335 7.29 -22.17 13.37
C LEU A 335 6.88 -23.61 13.70
N PHE A 336 5.59 -23.88 13.84
CA PHE A 336 5.08 -25.23 14.08
C PHE A 336 5.30 -26.15 12.89
N TYR A 337 5.11 -25.65 11.66
CA TYR A 337 5.38 -26.42 10.43
C TYR A 337 6.88 -26.65 10.18
N LEU A 338 7.75 -25.71 10.55
CA LEU A 338 9.20 -25.87 10.51
C LEU A 338 9.66 -27.00 11.45
N VAL A 339 9.10 -27.03 12.66
CA VAL A 339 9.44 -28.02 13.68
C VAL A 339 8.83 -29.39 13.40
N SER A 340 7.66 -29.45 12.76
CA SER A 340 7.03 -30.71 12.35
C SER A 340 7.66 -31.34 11.10
N GLY A 341 8.40 -30.56 10.30
CA GLY A 341 8.95 -31.03 9.04
C GLY A 341 7.95 -31.02 7.88
N ASN A 342 6.78 -30.37 8.02
CA ASN A 342 5.71 -30.40 7.03
C ASN A 342 5.92 -29.37 5.91
N LEU A 343 6.65 -29.79 4.87
CA LEU A 343 6.98 -28.93 3.72
C LEU A 343 5.75 -28.37 2.97
N PRO A 344 4.70 -29.15 2.62
CA PRO A 344 3.55 -28.62 1.87
C PRO A 344 2.85 -27.44 2.55
N LYS A 345 2.52 -27.57 3.85
CA LYS A 345 1.85 -26.50 4.60
C LYS A 345 2.75 -25.27 4.78
N LEU A 346 4.05 -25.50 4.95
CA LEU A 346 5.04 -24.43 5.05
C LEU A 346 5.16 -23.63 3.74
N VAL A 347 5.21 -24.31 2.59
CA VAL A 347 5.23 -23.65 1.27
C VAL A 347 3.95 -22.85 1.05
N GLN A 348 2.79 -23.38 1.44
CA GLN A 348 1.53 -22.65 1.35
C GLN A 348 1.56 -21.36 2.18
N ALA A 349 2.03 -21.45 3.44
CA ALA A 349 2.14 -20.31 4.35
C ALA A 349 3.13 -19.24 3.83
N TRP A 350 4.29 -19.65 3.33
CA TRP A 350 5.25 -18.72 2.73
C TRP A 350 4.75 -18.13 1.41
N THR A 351 4.02 -18.89 0.58
CA THR A 351 3.51 -18.37 -0.70
C THR A 351 2.47 -17.26 -0.50
N GLN A 352 1.71 -17.29 0.60
CA GLN A 352 0.72 -16.26 0.92
C GLN A 352 1.34 -14.91 1.32
N THR A 353 2.59 -14.91 1.80
CA THR A 353 3.27 -13.69 2.29
C THR A 353 4.18 -13.04 1.25
N ILE A 354 4.33 -13.65 0.06
CA ILE A 354 5.24 -13.19 -0.99
C ILE A 354 4.56 -12.24 -1.97
N ASP A 355 5.26 -11.16 -2.31
CA ASP A 355 5.01 -10.41 -3.54
C ASP A 355 5.74 -11.08 -4.71
N ARG A 356 4.99 -11.79 -5.57
CA ARG A 356 5.54 -12.50 -6.74
C ARG A 356 6.22 -11.56 -7.75
N HIS A 357 5.94 -10.26 -7.70
CA HIS A 357 6.55 -9.28 -8.58
C HIS A 357 7.90 -8.76 -8.05
N ASN A 358 8.21 -8.99 -6.78
CA ASN A 358 9.47 -8.54 -6.18
C ASN A 358 10.54 -9.65 -6.20
N PRO A 359 11.64 -9.49 -6.97
CA PRO A 359 12.65 -10.53 -7.13
C PRO A 359 13.43 -10.84 -5.85
N SER A 360 13.56 -9.89 -4.91
CA SER A 360 14.23 -10.18 -3.65
C SER A 360 13.39 -11.04 -2.71
N SER A 361 12.06 -10.88 -2.75
CA SER A 361 11.13 -11.69 -1.95
C SER A 361 11.09 -13.13 -2.47
N LEU A 362 10.99 -13.30 -3.79
CA LEU A 362 11.05 -14.61 -4.44
C LEU A 362 12.37 -15.34 -4.15
N GLN A 363 13.50 -14.64 -4.24
CA GLN A 363 14.82 -15.19 -3.88
C GLN A 363 14.87 -15.65 -2.41
N SER A 364 14.34 -14.85 -1.48
CA SER A 364 14.36 -15.16 -0.04
C SER A 364 13.63 -16.47 0.25
N VAL A 365 12.47 -16.69 -0.37
CA VAL A 365 11.68 -17.90 -0.14
C VAL A 365 12.30 -19.12 -0.80
N ILE A 366 12.85 -19.01 -2.01
CA ILE A 366 13.59 -20.11 -2.64
C ILE A 366 14.81 -20.52 -1.79
N GLU A 367 15.52 -19.55 -1.20
CA GLU A 367 16.60 -19.83 -0.25
C GLU A 367 16.09 -20.59 0.98
N LYS A 368 15.03 -20.11 1.64
CA LYS A 368 14.44 -20.76 2.82
C LYS A 368 14.00 -22.20 2.52
N ILE A 369 13.30 -22.41 1.41
CA ILE A 369 12.82 -23.74 1.00
C ILE A 369 14.00 -24.68 0.71
N THR A 370 15.00 -24.22 -0.03
CA THR A 370 16.18 -25.04 -0.37
C THR A 370 16.97 -25.43 0.88
N VAL A 371 17.14 -24.48 1.82
CA VAL A 371 17.80 -24.72 3.11
C VAL A 371 17.01 -25.73 3.94
N PHE A 372 15.69 -25.53 4.04
CA PHE A 372 14.82 -26.41 4.81
C PHE A 372 14.79 -27.83 4.22
N GLN A 373 14.61 -27.99 2.90
CA GLN A 373 14.62 -29.29 2.22
C GLN A 373 15.91 -30.09 2.50
N LYS A 374 17.06 -29.42 2.54
CA LYS A 374 18.33 -30.04 2.91
C LYS A 374 18.39 -30.42 4.39
N ALA A 375 17.86 -29.59 5.29
CA ALA A 375 17.84 -29.86 6.73
C ALA A 375 17.02 -31.11 7.10
N ILE A 376 15.93 -31.38 6.37
CA ILE A 376 15.05 -32.53 6.62
C ILE A 376 15.32 -33.74 5.70
N ASP A 377 16.37 -33.70 4.85
CA ASP A 377 16.64 -34.68 3.78
C ASP A 377 15.39 -35.07 2.96
N PHE A 378 14.57 -34.06 2.63
CA PHE A 378 13.30 -34.29 1.96
C PHE A 378 13.51 -34.63 0.49
N LYS A 379 12.98 -35.78 0.06
CA LYS A 379 13.00 -36.22 -1.33
C LYS A 379 11.60 -36.13 -1.92
N ASP A 380 11.44 -35.25 -2.90
CA ASP A 380 10.19 -35.12 -3.63
C ASP A 380 9.91 -36.38 -4.45
N ARG A 381 8.77 -37.03 -4.18
CA ARG A 381 8.30 -38.23 -4.86
C ARG A 381 7.26 -37.93 -5.94
N GLY A 382 6.90 -36.66 -6.16
CA GLY A 382 5.89 -36.25 -7.13
C GLY A 382 4.50 -36.78 -6.78
N GLU A 383 4.17 -36.85 -5.49
CA GLU A 383 2.90 -37.39 -5.00
C GLU A 383 1.72 -36.49 -5.42
N LYS A 384 0.60 -37.14 -5.76
CA LYS A 384 -0.63 -36.48 -6.15
C LYS A 384 -1.69 -36.66 -5.07
N ASP A 385 -2.47 -35.62 -4.81
CA ASP A 385 -3.64 -35.67 -3.95
C ASP A 385 -4.76 -36.54 -4.57
N ALA A 386 -5.82 -36.78 -3.80
CA ALA A 386 -6.97 -37.57 -4.24
C ALA A 386 -7.69 -36.98 -5.47
N GLU A 387 -7.41 -35.71 -5.79
CA GLU A 387 -7.99 -34.95 -6.90
C GLU A 387 -7.05 -34.92 -8.13
N GLY A 388 -5.89 -35.58 -8.06
CA GLY A 388 -4.92 -35.70 -9.14
C GLY A 388 -4.00 -34.48 -9.31
N ARG A 389 -4.03 -33.52 -8.39
CA ARG A 389 -3.10 -32.38 -8.32
C ARG A 389 -1.84 -32.79 -7.57
N TYR A 390 -0.71 -32.20 -7.91
CA TYR A 390 0.53 -32.44 -7.16
C TYR A 390 0.43 -31.80 -5.77
N VAL A 391 0.84 -32.53 -4.73
CA VAL A 391 0.83 -32.03 -3.34
C VAL A 391 1.71 -30.78 -3.18
N LEU A 392 2.74 -30.64 -4.02
CA LEU A 392 3.66 -29.49 -4.06
C LEU A 392 3.43 -28.58 -5.28
N ALA A 393 2.21 -28.48 -5.79
CA ALA A 393 1.90 -27.65 -6.97
C ALA A 393 2.37 -26.19 -6.81
N ASP A 394 2.12 -25.58 -5.65
CA ASP A 394 2.54 -24.20 -5.36
C ASP A 394 4.06 -24.02 -5.40
N LEU A 395 4.82 -25.05 -4.99
CA LEU A 395 6.28 -25.04 -5.06
C LEU A 395 6.78 -25.07 -6.51
N TYR A 396 6.13 -25.87 -7.36
CA TYR A 396 6.50 -25.99 -8.77
C TYR A 396 6.22 -24.68 -9.53
N ASP A 397 5.11 -24.01 -9.21
CA ASP A 397 4.80 -22.68 -9.76
C ASP A 397 5.89 -21.65 -9.35
N LEU A 398 6.33 -21.66 -8.09
CA LEU A 398 7.43 -20.80 -7.62
C LEU A 398 8.77 -21.10 -8.33
N TYR A 399 9.11 -22.37 -8.53
CA TYR A 399 10.30 -22.75 -9.30
C TYR A 399 10.21 -22.29 -10.75
N GLN A 400 9.03 -22.32 -11.35
CA GLN A 400 8.81 -21.84 -12.70
C GLN A 400 8.96 -20.32 -12.81
N ASP A 401 8.37 -19.56 -11.88
CA ASP A 401 8.47 -18.10 -11.82
C ASP A 401 9.93 -17.67 -11.62
N TYR A 402 10.65 -18.36 -10.73
CA TYR A 402 12.06 -18.09 -10.46
C TYR A 402 12.98 -18.45 -11.64
N ALA A 403 12.73 -19.57 -12.33
CA ALA A 403 13.47 -19.95 -13.53
C ALA A 403 13.24 -18.94 -14.68
N ALA A 404 12.01 -18.44 -14.85
CA ALA A 404 11.70 -17.40 -15.82
C ALA A 404 12.46 -16.09 -15.51
N TRP A 405 12.51 -15.70 -14.24
CA TRP A 405 13.26 -14.53 -13.81
C TRP A 405 14.77 -14.68 -14.04
N MET A 406 15.36 -15.83 -13.69
CA MET A 406 16.78 -16.11 -13.95
C MET A 406 17.12 -16.10 -15.44
N THR A 407 16.20 -16.58 -16.28
CA THR A 407 16.34 -16.51 -17.73
C THR A 407 16.33 -15.06 -18.22
N ALA A 408 15.47 -14.21 -17.65
CA ALA A 408 15.45 -12.77 -17.97
C ALA A 408 16.74 -12.04 -17.56
N GLN A 409 17.48 -12.55 -16.56
CA GLN A 409 18.80 -12.05 -16.16
C GLN A 409 19.97 -12.69 -16.94
N GLY A 410 19.69 -13.58 -17.90
CA GLY A 410 20.72 -14.25 -18.71
C GLY A 410 21.44 -15.41 -18.02
N GLN A 411 20.90 -15.95 -16.92
CA GLN A 411 21.47 -17.08 -16.16
C GLN A 411 20.73 -18.40 -16.50
N SER A 412 20.97 -18.91 -17.71
CA SER A 412 20.26 -20.09 -18.22
C SER A 412 20.62 -21.40 -17.50
N ASP A 413 21.85 -21.53 -16.98
CA ASP A 413 22.31 -22.73 -16.29
C ASP A 413 21.56 -22.94 -14.96
N ILE A 414 21.34 -21.86 -14.20
CA ILE A 414 20.62 -21.89 -12.91
C ILE A 414 19.13 -22.16 -13.16
N ALA A 415 18.54 -21.52 -14.16
CA ALA A 415 17.14 -21.75 -14.54
C ALA A 415 16.89 -23.22 -14.88
N LEU A 416 17.85 -23.89 -15.54
CA LEU A 416 17.76 -25.32 -15.86
C LEU A 416 17.74 -26.20 -14.59
N THR A 417 18.56 -25.88 -13.59
CA THR A 417 18.61 -26.64 -12.33
C THR A 417 17.25 -26.65 -11.63
N TYR A 418 16.59 -25.49 -11.49
CA TYR A 418 15.27 -25.42 -10.86
C TYR A 418 14.17 -26.06 -11.72
N GLN A 419 14.30 -26.00 -13.04
CA GLN A 419 13.37 -26.67 -13.95
C GLN A 419 13.46 -28.20 -13.85
N GLN A 420 14.65 -28.75 -13.61
CA GLN A 420 14.87 -30.19 -13.41
C GLN A 420 14.26 -30.72 -12.10
N LEU A 421 14.01 -29.85 -11.12
CA LEU A 421 13.35 -30.21 -9.86
C LEU A 421 11.83 -30.38 -10.02
N ILE A 422 11.24 -29.93 -11.13
CA ILE A 422 9.82 -30.09 -11.41
C ILE A 422 9.61 -31.48 -12.03
N PRO A 423 8.72 -32.34 -11.47
CA PRO A 423 8.39 -33.62 -12.08
C PRO A 423 7.96 -33.45 -13.53
N SER A 424 8.54 -34.22 -14.44
CA SER A 424 8.18 -34.15 -15.86
C SER A 424 6.69 -34.43 -16.02
N LEU A 425 5.98 -33.52 -16.69
CA LEU A 425 4.62 -33.74 -17.20
C LEU A 425 4.68 -34.90 -18.19
N GLY A 426 4.60 -36.12 -17.67
CA GLY A 426 4.68 -37.35 -18.44
C GLY A 426 3.62 -37.37 -19.53
N GLU A 427 4.06 -37.71 -20.75
CA GLU A 427 3.21 -38.02 -21.88
C GLU A 427 2.10 -39.02 -21.52
N LYS A 428 0.96 -38.86 -22.20
CA LYS A 428 -0.28 -39.68 -22.19
C LYS A 428 -1.31 -39.27 -21.13
N THR A 429 -2.09 -38.23 -21.44
CA THR A 429 -3.57 -38.33 -21.37
C THR A 429 -4.19 -37.33 -22.34
N SER A 430 -5.25 -37.80 -22.98
CA SER A 430 -6.03 -37.20 -24.06
C SER A 430 -6.70 -35.88 -23.68
N ALA A 431 -6.61 -34.91 -24.60
CA ALA A 431 -7.67 -33.96 -24.95
C ALA A 431 -8.57 -33.44 -23.81
N VAL A 432 -8.02 -32.61 -22.92
CA VAL A 432 -8.80 -31.56 -22.26
C VAL A 432 -8.07 -30.24 -22.49
N ALA A 433 -8.67 -29.40 -23.34
CA ALA A 433 -8.15 -28.06 -23.64
C ALA A 433 -8.19 -27.19 -22.36
N PRO A 434 -7.07 -26.57 -21.93
CA PRO A 434 -7.08 -25.68 -20.77
C PRO A 434 -7.64 -24.30 -21.14
N THR A 435 -8.52 -23.77 -20.30
CA THR A 435 -9.42 -22.64 -20.55
C THR A 435 -8.93 -21.26 -20.08
N THR A 436 -7.62 -21.04 -19.86
CA THR A 436 -7.11 -19.73 -19.41
C THR A 436 -5.99 -19.15 -20.29
N PRO A 437 -6.03 -17.84 -20.62
CA PRO A 437 -5.07 -17.18 -21.51
C PRO A 437 -3.64 -17.11 -20.94
N ALA A 438 -3.45 -17.29 -19.63
CA ALA A 438 -2.14 -17.31 -18.98
C ALA A 438 -1.27 -18.51 -19.41
N LYS A 439 -1.87 -19.67 -19.76
CA LYS A 439 -1.12 -20.89 -20.13
C LYS A 439 -0.69 -20.95 -21.61
N LYS A 440 -1.25 -20.10 -22.48
CA LYS A 440 -0.77 -19.96 -23.87
C LYS A 440 0.58 -19.24 -23.92
N THR A 441 0.80 -18.27 -23.04
CA THR A 441 2.10 -17.63 -22.85
C THR A 441 3.15 -18.62 -22.34
N THR A 442 2.74 -19.60 -21.52
CA THR A 442 3.60 -20.68 -21.01
C THR A 442 4.03 -21.68 -22.09
N PHE A 443 3.17 -21.97 -23.08
CA PHE A 443 3.55 -22.82 -24.22
C PHE A 443 4.52 -22.10 -25.17
N PHE A 444 4.36 -20.77 -25.36
CA PHE A 444 5.30 -19.95 -26.12
C PHE A 444 6.60 -19.66 -25.36
N SER A 445 6.58 -19.57 -24.02
CA SER A 445 7.80 -19.46 -23.21
C SER A 445 8.54 -20.80 -23.15
N LEU A 446 7.84 -21.93 -23.05
CA LEU A 446 8.42 -23.26 -23.21
C LEU A 446 9.04 -23.44 -24.60
N LEU A 447 8.36 -23.01 -25.68
CA LEU A 447 8.91 -23.06 -27.04
C LEU A 447 10.10 -22.10 -27.23
N SER A 448 10.07 -20.91 -26.62
CA SER A 448 11.19 -19.95 -26.61
C SER A 448 12.40 -20.48 -25.85
N ILE A 449 12.18 -21.16 -24.72
CA ILE A 449 13.22 -21.82 -23.92
C ILE A 449 13.76 -23.04 -24.68
N TYR A 450 12.90 -23.86 -25.29
CA TYR A 450 13.29 -25.02 -26.11
C TYR A 450 14.09 -24.60 -27.36
N LEU A 451 13.68 -23.51 -28.03
CA LEU A 451 14.40 -22.91 -29.17
C LEU A 451 15.73 -22.26 -28.75
N SER A 452 15.81 -21.71 -27.54
CA SER A 452 17.06 -21.16 -26.97
C SER A 452 18.05 -22.25 -26.57
N ILE A 453 17.57 -23.44 -26.21
CA ILE A 453 18.39 -24.60 -25.79
C ILE A 453 18.92 -25.39 -26.99
N TYR A 454 18.18 -25.46 -28.11
CA TYR A 454 18.55 -26.26 -29.28
C TYR A 454 19.21 -25.51 -30.45
N MET A 455 19.29 -24.17 -30.39
CA MET A 455 20.14 -23.40 -31.31
C MET A 455 21.58 -23.35 -30.79
N PRO A 456 22.62 -23.49 -31.64
CA PRO A 456 24.00 -23.56 -31.18
C PRO A 456 24.39 -22.29 -30.42
N ARG A 457 25.23 -22.44 -29.39
CA ARG A 457 25.93 -21.38 -28.64
C ARG A 457 26.52 -20.32 -29.59
N VAL A 458 25.77 -19.29 -29.92
CA VAL A 458 26.23 -18.13 -30.69
C VAL A 458 25.70 -16.89 -29.97
N CYS A 459 26.56 -15.88 -29.83
CA CYS A 459 26.34 -14.64 -29.08
C CYS A 459 26.55 -14.72 -27.56
N LYS A 460 27.80 -15.04 -27.15
CA LYS A 460 28.41 -14.22 -26.09
C LYS A 460 28.63 -12.81 -26.65
N SER A 461 28.45 -11.79 -25.82
CA SER A 461 28.60 -10.34 -26.12
C SER A 461 29.51 -10.05 -27.32
N GLY A 462 28.96 -9.47 -28.38
CA GLY A 462 29.71 -9.19 -29.60
C GLY A 462 28.99 -8.20 -30.52
N THR A 463 29.80 -7.44 -31.26
CA THR A 463 29.35 -6.57 -32.36
C THR A 463 29.13 -7.44 -33.59
N VAL A 464 27.93 -7.46 -34.16
CA VAL A 464 27.66 -8.21 -35.40
C VAL A 464 27.57 -7.21 -36.55
N ASP A 465 28.42 -7.42 -37.56
CA ASP A 465 28.40 -6.62 -38.78
C ASP A 465 27.26 -7.09 -39.69
N VAL A 466 26.36 -6.18 -40.06
CA VAL A 466 25.07 -6.52 -40.70
C VAL A 466 25.27 -7.03 -42.13
N VAL A 467 26.45 -6.82 -42.71
CA VAL A 467 26.75 -7.17 -44.11
C VAL A 467 27.15 -8.64 -44.30
N ASP A 468 27.68 -9.32 -43.27
CA ASP A 468 28.28 -10.66 -43.44
C ASP A 468 27.34 -11.84 -43.13
N GLN A 469 26.24 -11.66 -42.39
CA GLN A 469 25.32 -12.78 -42.09
C GLN A 469 24.05 -12.84 -42.95
N LEU A 470 23.73 -11.78 -43.72
CA LEU A 470 22.56 -11.80 -44.63
C LEU A 470 22.81 -12.61 -45.92
N LYS A 471 24.01 -13.17 -46.13
CA LYS A 471 24.32 -14.07 -47.27
C LYS A 471 24.09 -15.57 -47.00
N VAL A 472 23.75 -15.98 -45.77
CA VAL A 472 23.69 -17.43 -45.41
C VAL A 472 22.26 -17.98 -45.28
N LEU A 473 21.23 -17.19 -45.50
CA LEU A 473 19.83 -17.67 -45.50
C LEU A 473 19.16 -17.45 -46.86
N GLU A 474 19.64 -18.16 -47.88
CA GLU A 474 18.76 -18.55 -48.98
C GLU A 474 17.91 -19.76 -48.53
N PRO A 475 16.57 -19.73 -48.67
CA PRO A 475 15.74 -20.86 -48.32
C PRO A 475 15.82 -21.94 -49.40
N THR A 476 16.79 -22.83 -49.30
CA THR A 476 16.86 -24.07 -50.11
C THR A 476 16.14 -25.23 -49.42
N HIS A 477 14.85 -25.12 -49.10
CA HIS A 477 13.99 -26.30 -48.98
C HIS A 477 12.51 -25.97 -49.19
N ARG A 478 12.01 -26.41 -50.36
CA ARG A 478 10.58 -26.46 -50.73
C ARG A 478 9.81 -27.38 -49.76
N PHE A 479 8.84 -26.84 -49.04
CA PHE A 479 7.69 -27.62 -48.56
C PHE A 479 6.47 -27.33 -49.44
N LYS A 480 5.87 -28.41 -49.93
CA LYS A 480 4.82 -28.44 -50.94
C LYS A 480 3.50 -27.86 -50.39
N SER A 481 3.04 -26.72 -50.91
CA SER A 481 1.61 -26.40 -50.93
C SER A 481 1.01 -26.92 -52.23
N LYS A 482 0.17 -27.96 -52.15
CA LYS A 482 -0.74 -28.31 -53.24
C LYS A 482 -1.76 -27.17 -53.38
N ARG A 483 -1.68 -26.43 -54.49
CA ARG A 483 -2.84 -25.74 -55.06
C ARG A 483 -3.85 -26.79 -55.52
N GLN A 484 -5.10 -26.65 -55.11
CA GLN A 484 -6.22 -26.98 -55.99
C GLN A 484 -7.02 -25.71 -56.19
N SER A 485 -7.26 -25.43 -57.45
CA SER A 485 -7.82 -24.19 -57.97
C SER A 485 -8.81 -24.56 -59.06
N LEU A 486 -9.82 -23.69 -59.22
CA LEU A 486 -10.67 -23.52 -60.43
C LEU A 486 -11.76 -24.59 -60.57
N HIS A 487 -13.01 -24.32 -60.97
CA HIS A 487 -13.62 -23.14 -61.58
C HIS A 487 -15.15 -23.34 -61.69
N GLN A 488 -15.87 -22.27 -62.07
CA GLN A 488 -17.24 -22.21 -62.65
C GLN A 488 -18.45 -22.48 -61.73
N ARG A 489 -19.35 -21.49 -61.58
CA ARG A 489 -20.52 -21.29 -62.47
C ARG A 489 -21.33 -20.05 -62.05
N ARG A 490 -21.86 -19.38 -63.08
CA ARG A 490 -22.83 -18.29 -63.05
C ARG A 490 -24.22 -18.78 -62.59
N HIS A 491 -25.02 -17.81 -62.12
CA HIS A 491 -26.49 -17.75 -62.00
C HIS A 491 -27.19 -18.59 -60.94
N THR A 492 -27.76 -17.87 -59.96
CA THR A 492 -29.13 -17.93 -59.38
C THR A 492 -29.04 -17.08 -58.09
N ILE A 493 -29.55 -15.85 -58.05
CA ILE A 493 -30.96 -15.49 -57.80
C ILE A 493 -31.58 -16.49 -56.82
N ASP A 494 -31.53 -16.20 -55.52
CA ASP A 494 -32.74 -15.98 -54.72
C ASP A 494 -32.45 -15.73 -53.23
N ALA A 495 -33.09 -14.64 -52.77
CA ALA A 495 -33.71 -14.45 -51.47
C ALA A 495 -32.91 -14.73 -50.20
N TRP A 496 -32.47 -13.66 -49.52
CA TRP A 496 -33.02 -13.27 -48.20
C TRP A 496 -33.22 -11.74 -48.21
N HIS A 497 -34.41 -11.33 -48.66
CA HIS A 497 -35.04 -10.04 -48.34
C HIS A 497 -35.88 -10.20 -47.09
N HIS A 498 -35.95 -9.11 -46.31
CA HIS A 498 -36.92 -8.66 -45.31
C HIS A 498 -36.09 -8.01 -44.18
N LEU A 499 -36.07 -6.68 -44.01
CA LEU A 499 -37.17 -5.72 -44.08
C LEU A 499 -36.68 -4.34 -44.56
N ASP A 500 -37.42 -3.77 -45.51
CA ASP A 500 -37.39 -2.36 -45.91
C ASP A 500 -38.28 -1.51 -45.00
N GLU A 501 -38.10 -0.18 -45.10
CA GLU A 501 -38.99 0.97 -44.78
C GLU A 501 -38.43 1.99 -43.72
N PRO A 502 -38.71 3.31 -43.86
CA PRO A 502 -37.69 4.28 -44.32
C PRO A 502 -37.53 5.53 -43.42
N LEU A 503 -36.56 6.38 -43.78
CA LEU A 503 -36.32 7.73 -43.26
C LEU A 503 -37.47 8.71 -43.55
N LEU A 504 -37.92 9.51 -42.57
CA LEU A 504 -38.57 10.83 -42.75
C LEU A 504 -38.43 11.70 -41.45
N PRO A 505 -38.70 13.04 -41.47
CA PRO A 505 -37.80 14.08 -40.95
C PRO A 505 -38.25 14.79 -39.65
N CYS A 506 -37.40 15.72 -39.18
CA CYS A 506 -37.60 16.70 -38.11
C CYS A 506 -39.05 17.23 -37.96
N ARG A 507 -39.62 17.09 -36.76
CA ARG A 507 -40.79 17.85 -36.31
C ARG A 507 -40.59 18.43 -34.91
N ARG A 508 -41.15 19.62 -34.75
CA ARG A 508 -41.07 20.55 -33.62
C ARG A 508 -41.53 19.91 -32.30
N LEU A 509 -40.83 20.27 -31.22
CA LEU A 509 -41.26 20.12 -29.83
C LEU A 509 -42.45 21.06 -29.56
N SER A 510 -43.63 20.50 -29.39
CA SER A 510 -44.69 21.08 -28.56
C SER A 510 -45.66 19.97 -28.13
N ASP A 511 -45.88 19.92 -26.82
CA ASP A 511 -46.99 19.28 -26.09
C ASP A 511 -46.92 17.78 -25.77
N CYS A 512 -46.48 17.47 -24.53
CA CYS A 512 -47.05 16.42 -23.67
C CYS A 512 -46.58 16.58 -22.19
N PRO A 513 -47.28 15.97 -21.20
CA PRO A 513 -47.78 16.66 -20.02
C PRO A 513 -46.85 16.64 -18.79
N SER A 514 -47.03 17.65 -17.94
CA SER A 514 -46.35 17.84 -16.66
C SER A 514 -46.54 16.68 -15.66
N PRO A 515 -45.47 16.09 -15.11
CA PRO A 515 -45.57 15.19 -13.97
C PRO A 515 -45.75 16.00 -12.67
N LYS A 516 -46.72 15.55 -11.87
CA LYS A 516 -47.15 16.16 -10.61
C LYS A 516 -45.98 16.37 -9.64
N LYS A 517 -45.90 17.58 -9.07
CA LYS A 517 -45.01 17.96 -7.97
C LYS A 517 -45.12 16.97 -6.80
N LYS A 518 -44.10 16.15 -6.59
CA LYS A 518 -43.76 15.64 -5.26
C LYS A 518 -42.89 16.71 -4.59
N SER A 519 -43.19 17.00 -3.33
CA SER A 519 -42.50 17.99 -2.49
C SER A 519 -40.99 17.73 -2.49
N VAL A 520 -40.21 18.70 -2.98
CA VAL A 520 -38.75 18.68 -2.95
C VAL A 520 -38.31 18.94 -1.51
N GLN A 521 -37.91 17.90 -0.79
CA GLN A 521 -36.96 18.05 0.31
C GLN A 521 -35.59 18.38 -0.30
N SER A 522 -34.85 19.31 0.31
CA SER A 522 -33.49 19.68 -0.12
C SER A 522 -32.59 18.45 -0.25
N PRO A 523 -31.68 18.38 -1.23
CA PRO A 523 -30.77 17.24 -1.36
C PRO A 523 -29.88 17.12 -0.12
N HIS A 524 -29.94 16.00 0.58
CA HIS A 524 -29.07 15.71 1.73
C HIS A 524 -27.61 15.73 1.28
N LYS A 525 -26.80 16.66 1.82
CA LYS A 525 -25.37 16.78 1.51
C LYS A 525 -24.62 15.68 2.25
N ARG A 526 -23.91 14.83 1.50
CA ARG A 526 -23.12 13.72 2.05
C ARG A 526 -21.63 14.04 2.10
N ILE A 527 -21.00 13.79 3.24
CA ILE A 527 -19.60 14.12 3.51
C ILE A 527 -18.78 12.83 3.66
N LEU A 528 -17.65 12.75 2.97
CA LEU A 528 -16.64 11.72 3.25
C LEU A 528 -15.71 12.23 4.35
N VAL A 529 -15.57 11.48 5.43
CA VAL A 529 -14.65 11.79 6.53
C VAL A 529 -13.58 10.71 6.58
N THR A 530 -12.41 10.98 6.00
CA THR A 530 -11.26 10.06 6.12
C THR A 530 -10.59 10.27 7.48
N GLY A 531 -10.17 9.21 8.16
CA GLY A 531 -9.65 9.31 9.54
C GLY A 531 -10.74 9.61 10.57
N GLY A 532 -12.01 9.34 10.23
CA GLY A 532 -13.17 9.75 11.03
C GLY A 532 -13.35 8.95 12.33
N ALA A 533 -12.71 7.79 12.48
CA ALA A 533 -12.73 7.04 13.75
C ALA A 533 -11.70 7.58 14.76
N GLY A 534 -10.79 8.45 14.32
CA GLY A 534 -9.78 9.08 15.17
C GLY A 534 -10.35 10.10 16.16
N TYR A 535 -9.47 10.68 16.98
CA TYR A 535 -9.83 11.62 18.05
C TYR A 535 -10.64 12.83 17.54
N ILE A 536 -10.07 13.65 16.65
CA ILE A 536 -10.75 14.84 16.11
C ILE A 536 -11.89 14.43 15.14
N GLY A 537 -11.66 13.34 14.40
CA GLY A 537 -12.60 12.80 13.43
C GLY A 537 -13.95 12.42 14.06
N SER A 538 -13.93 11.70 15.18
CA SER A 538 -15.15 11.24 15.86
C SER A 538 -15.99 12.40 16.41
N HIS A 539 -15.34 13.40 17.03
CA HIS A 539 -16.03 14.61 17.49
C HIS A 539 -16.61 15.41 16.33
N THR A 540 -15.89 15.50 15.20
CA THR A 540 -16.39 16.17 13.99
C THR A 540 -17.57 15.39 13.38
N CYS A 541 -17.52 14.06 13.37
CA CYS A 541 -18.64 13.23 12.90
C CYS A 541 -19.92 13.49 13.71
N LEU A 542 -19.80 13.62 15.03
CA LEU A 542 -20.92 13.97 15.90
C LEU A 542 -21.54 15.33 15.53
N GLU A 543 -20.72 16.36 15.40
CA GLU A 543 -21.19 17.71 15.02
C GLU A 543 -21.85 17.74 13.64
N LEU A 544 -21.29 17.00 12.66
CA LEU A 544 -21.87 16.88 11.32
C LEU A 544 -23.25 16.20 11.34
N LEU A 545 -23.39 15.12 12.12
CA LEU A 545 -24.67 14.43 12.25
C LEU A 545 -25.72 15.29 12.96
N ASN A 546 -25.32 16.01 14.02
CA ASN A 546 -26.18 16.96 14.73
C ASN A 546 -26.63 18.12 13.81
N ALA A 547 -25.75 18.56 12.91
CA ALA A 547 -26.05 19.57 11.90
C ALA A 547 -26.88 19.04 10.71
N GLY A 548 -27.24 17.74 10.69
CA GLY A 548 -28.13 17.17 9.67
C GLY A 548 -27.43 16.65 8.41
N TYR A 549 -26.10 16.60 8.37
CA TYR A 549 -25.37 16.01 7.24
C TYR A 549 -25.48 14.48 7.25
N ASP A 550 -25.34 13.88 6.08
CA ASP A 550 -25.05 12.45 5.95
C ASP A 550 -23.54 12.25 5.90
N ILE A 551 -23.01 11.24 6.58
CA ILE A 551 -21.57 11.01 6.60
C ILE A 551 -21.21 9.56 6.23
N VAL A 552 -20.09 9.41 5.53
CA VAL A 552 -19.41 8.13 5.32
C VAL A 552 -18.01 8.28 5.88
N VAL A 553 -17.62 7.38 6.77
CA VAL A 553 -16.31 7.37 7.42
C VAL A 553 -15.43 6.33 6.76
N MET A 554 -14.22 6.74 6.36
CA MET A 554 -13.16 5.84 5.93
C MET A 554 -12.01 5.86 6.92
N ASP A 555 -11.62 4.72 7.47
CA ASP A 555 -10.49 4.63 8.39
C ASP A 555 -9.82 3.25 8.31
N ASN A 556 -8.49 3.19 8.47
CA ASN A 556 -7.77 1.91 8.51
C ASN A 556 -7.63 1.37 9.95
N LEU A 557 -8.01 2.17 10.95
CA LEU A 557 -7.96 1.87 12.38
C LEU A 557 -6.54 1.70 12.95
N ILE A 558 -5.51 2.27 12.31
CA ILE A 558 -4.13 2.17 12.80
C ILE A 558 -3.89 2.90 14.13
N ASN A 559 -4.67 3.96 14.39
CA ASN A 559 -4.63 4.76 15.62
C ASN A 559 -6.02 5.25 16.03
N ALA A 560 -7.01 4.38 15.85
CA ALA A 560 -8.41 4.66 16.10
C ALA A 560 -9.15 3.36 16.47
N ASN A 561 -10.25 3.49 17.22
CA ASN A 561 -11.10 2.35 17.57
C ASN A 561 -12.50 2.54 16.94
N LYS A 562 -13.03 1.51 16.30
CA LYS A 562 -14.36 1.54 15.66
C LYS A 562 -15.49 1.83 16.66
N GLU A 563 -15.32 1.46 17.93
CA GLU A 563 -16.25 1.74 19.01
C GLU A 563 -16.51 3.25 19.18
N ALA A 564 -15.54 4.11 18.87
CA ALA A 564 -15.74 5.55 18.87
C ALA A 564 -16.90 5.96 17.94
N LEU A 565 -17.01 5.35 16.76
CA LEU A 565 -18.10 5.62 15.83
C LEU A 565 -19.43 5.10 16.35
N HIS A 566 -19.45 3.92 16.98
CA HIS A 566 -20.68 3.39 17.57
C HIS A 566 -21.25 4.33 18.65
N ARG A 567 -20.38 4.89 19.47
CA ARG A 567 -20.78 5.87 20.49
C ARG A 567 -21.21 7.20 19.89
N VAL A 568 -20.63 7.61 18.76
CA VAL A 568 -21.13 8.75 17.99
C VAL A 568 -22.55 8.47 17.48
N GLU A 569 -22.84 7.28 16.97
CA GLU A 569 -24.20 6.90 16.53
C GLU A 569 -25.20 6.99 17.69
N GLN A 570 -24.81 6.52 18.88
CA GLN A 570 -25.63 6.61 20.09
C GLN A 570 -25.89 8.06 20.50
N LEU A 571 -24.86 8.92 20.49
CA LEU A 571 -24.97 10.33 20.85
C LEU A 571 -25.81 11.14 19.85
N ALA A 572 -25.63 10.87 18.55
CA ALA A 572 -26.34 11.56 17.48
C ALA A 572 -27.75 11.01 17.22
N GLY A 573 -28.04 9.78 17.66
CA GLY A 573 -29.26 9.05 17.31
C GLY A 573 -29.38 8.76 15.81
N ARG A 574 -28.26 8.73 15.08
CA ARG A 574 -28.20 8.56 13.62
C ARG A 574 -27.08 7.59 13.24
N PRO A 575 -27.30 6.70 12.26
CA PRO A 575 -26.29 5.71 11.86
C PRO A 575 -25.14 6.35 11.08
N ILE A 576 -23.97 5.71 11.16
CA ILE A 576 -22.77 6.07 10.41
C ILE A 576 -22.43 4.92 9.46
N VAL A 577 -22.19 5.26 8.18
CA VAL A 577 -21.59 4.32 7.25
C VAL A 577 -20.09 4.28 7.50
N PHE A 578 -19.56 3.13 7.93
CA PHE A 578 -18.13 2.91 8.11
C PHE A 578 -17.57 2.00 7.03
N MET A 579 -16.50 2.43 6.37
CA MET A 579 -15.74 1.64 5.40
C MET A 579 -14.28 1.55 5.87
N LYS A 580 -13.85 0.33 6.19
CA LYS A 580 -12.45 0.08 6.52
C LYS A 580 -11.62 0.16 5.23
N GLY A 581 -10.62 1.03 5.20
CA GLY A 581 -9.78 1.20 4.01
C GLY A 581 -8.58 2.11 4.29
N ASN A 582 -7.56 2.01 3.44
CA ASN A 582 -6.34 2.82 3.56
C ASN A 582 -6.29 3.85 2.43
N VAL A 583 -6.13 5.14 2.78
CA VAL A 583 -6.01 6.22 1.80
C VAL A 583 -4.77 6.09 0.89
N THR A 584 -3.75 5.33 1.31
CA THR A 584 -2.60 5.01 0.45
C THR A 584 -2.92 3.98 -0.63
N HIS A 585 -4.02 3.25 -0.51
CA HIS A 585 -4.54 2.36 -1.54
C HIS A 585 -5.59 3.11 -2.36
N GLU A 586 -5.23 3.48 -3.59
CA GLU A 586 -6.14 4.21 -4.48
C GLU A 586 -7.41 3.40 -4.81
N SER A 587 -7.34 2.07 -4.79
CA SER A 587 -8.50 1.17 -4.94
C SER A 587 -9.54 1.34 -3.84
N ASP A 588 -9.12 1.42 -2.58
CA ASP A 588 -10.03 1.54 -1.44
C ASP A 588 -10.81 2.87 -1.51
N LEU A 589 -10.14 3.93 -1.96
CA LEU A 589 -10.79 5.22 -2.23
C LEU A 589 -11.74 5.13 -3.42
N GLU A 590 -11.31 4.50 -4.52
CA GLU A 590 -12.14 4.33 -5.71
C GLU A 590 -13.44 3.59 -5.39
N ASP A 591 -13.36 2.50 -4.63
CA ASP A 591 -14.52 1.71 -4.22
C ASP A 591 -15.55 2.58 -3.49
N ILE A 592 -15.11 3.43 -2.54
CA ILE A 592 -16.02 4.29 -1.77
C ILE A 592 -16.74 5.31 -2.68
N PHE A 593 -16.01 5.92 -3.61
CA PHE A 593 -16.59 6.91 -4.54
C PHE A 593 -17.51 6.27 -5.60
N GLN A 594 -17.34 4.98 -5.91
CA GLN A 594 -18.29 4.25 -6.75
C GLN A 594 -19.61 3.95 -6.03
N HIS A 595 -19.58 3.71 -4.72
CA HIS A 595 -20.78 3.38 -3.94
C HIS A 595 -21.56 4.62 -3.50
N TYR A 596 -20.89 5.76 -3.30
CA TYR A 596 -21.49 6.95 -2.72
C TYR A 596 -21.14 8.22 -3.51
N GLN A 597 -22.13 9.09 -3.67
CA GLN A 597 -21.93 10.44 -4.17
C GLN A 597 -21.71 11.40 -3.00
N PHE A 598 -20.63 12.17 -3.06
CA PHE A 598 -20.23 13.10 -2.01
C PHE A 598 -20.38 14.54 -2.45
N TRP A 599 -20.68 15.42 -1.50
CA TRP A 599 -20.68 16.86 -1.68
C TRP A 599 -19.35 17.50 -1.28
N ALA A 600 -18.68 16.97 -0.25
CA ALA A 600 -17.34 17.38 0.16
C ALA A 600 -16.59 16.26 0.89
N VAL A 601 -15.28 16.45 1.06
CA VAL A 601 -14.41 15.58 1.86
C VAL A 601 -13.81 16.38 3.02
N ILE A 602 -13.75 15.77 4.21
CA ILE A 602 -12.91 16.22 5.32
C ILE A 602 -11.78 15.20 5.50
N HIS A 603 -10.54 15.67 5.34
CA HIS A 603 -9.36 14.80 5.30
C HIS A 603 -8.54 14.84 6.59
N PHE A 604 -8.88 13.98 7.57
CA PHE A 604 -8.10 13.79 8.81
C PHE A 604 -7.02 12.70 8.72
N ALA A 605 -7.16 11.73 7.80
CA ALA A 605 -6.31 10.54 7.75
C ALA A 605 -4.82 10.90 7.58
N ALA A 606 -4.05 10.77 8.67
CA ALA A 606 -2.62 11.02 8.75
C ALA A 606 -2.03 10.39 10.00
N ILE A 607 -0.76 10.00 9.96
CA ILE A 607 0.02 9.75 11.17
C ILE A 607 0.61 11.08 11.67
N LYS A 608 0.53 11.31 13.00
CA LYS A 608 0.58 12.67 13.58
C LYS A 608 1.64 12.90 14.66
N ALA A 609 2.39 11.90 15.08
CA ALA A 609 3.32 12.03 16.20
C ALA A 609 4.65 12.68 15.76
N VAL A 610 4.90 13.92 16.21
CA VAL A 610 6.11 14.70 15.86
C VAL A 610 7.39 13.93 16.18
N GLY A 611 7.52 13.39 17.39
CA GLY A 611 8.72 12.66 17.82
C GLY A 611 8.93 11.31 17.13
N GLU A 612 7.85 10.66 16.70
CA GLU A 612 7.94 9.43 15.91
C GLU A 612 8.35 9.73 14.47
N SER A 613 7.86 10.85 13.90
CA SER A 613 8.16 11.24 12.53
C SER A 613 9.66 11.46 12.26
N THR A 614 10.44 11.82 13.27
CA THR A 614 11.90 11.94 13.15
C THR A 614 12.61 10.59 13.12
N ARG A 615 11.99 9.53 13.64
CA ARG A 615 12.50 8.16 13.64
C ARG A 615 12.10 7.37 12.39
N ILE A 616 10.86 7.53 11.93
CA ILE A 616 10.30 6.84 10.75
C ILE A 616 9.80 7.83 9.67
N PRO A 617 10.67 8.72 9.16
CA PRO A 617 10.25 9.81 8.27
C PRO A 617 9.61 9.32 6.96
N LEU A 618 10.08 8.20 6.40
CA LEU A 618 9.55 7.68 5.12
C LEU A 618 8.09 7.24 5.24
N ASP A 619 7.70 6.63 6.36
CA ASP A 619 6.32 6.22 6.62
C ASP A 619 5.40 7.43 6.72
N TYR A 620 5.87 8.52 7.34
CA TYR A 620 5.14 9.79 7.42
C TYR A 620 4.95 10.42 6.04
N TYR A 621 5.99 10.49 5.21
CA TYR A 621 5.86 10.98 3.84
C TYR A 621 4.95 10.08 3.01
N HIS A 622 5.10 8.77 3.10
CA HIS A 622 4.27 7.82 2.35
C HIS A 622 2.80 7.95 2.75
N ASN A 623 2.48 7.79 4.03
CA ASN A 623 1.09 7.83 4.51
C ASN A 623 0.43 9.19 4.25
N ASN A 624 1.08 10.29 4.65
CA ASN A 624 0.44 11.59 4.63
C ASN A 624 0.40 12.19 3.21
N LEU A 625 1.48 12.07 2.42
CA LEU A 625 1.51 12.66 1.06
C LEU A 625 0.88 11.74 0.02
N THR A 626 1.23 10.44 0.01
CA THR A 626 0.65 9.51 -0.97
C THR A 626 -0.85 9.38 -0.72
N GLY A 627 -1.28 9.30 0.54
CA GLY A 627 -2.70 9.30 0.91
C GLY A 627 -3.44 10.54 0.41
N THR A 628 -2.88 11.73 0.63
CA THR A 628 -3.45 12.99 0.12
C THR A 628 -3.51 12.99 -1.41
N LEU A 629 -2.43 12.59 -2.09
CA LEU A 629 -2.36 12.58 -3.56
C LEU A 629 -3.37 11.61 -4.18
N ASN A 630 -3.52 10.42 -3.61
CA ASN A 630 -4.49 9.43 -4.09
C ASN A 630 -5.92 9.93 -3.90
N LEU A 631 -6.23 10.51 -2.73
CA LEU A 631 -7.54 11.12 -2.47
C LEU A 631 -7.85 12.20 -3.51
N LEU A 632 -6.92 13.12 -3.77
CA LEU A 632 -7.09 14.20 -4.74
C LEU A 632 -7.28 13.68 -6.17
N ARG A 633 -6.57 12.61 -6.56
CA ARG A 633 -6.75 11.95 -7.88
C ARG A 633 -8.14 11.35 -8.03
N VAL A 634 -8.62 10.61 -7.02
CA VAL A 634 -9.95 9.99 -7.03
C VAL A 634 -11.03 11.07 -7.03
N MET A 635 -10.92 12.06 -6.16
CA MET A 635 -11.80 13.24 -6.13
C MET A 635 -11.90 13.91 -7.51
N LYS A 636 -10.76 14.15 -8.17
CA LYS A 636 -10.72 14.69 -9.53
C LYS A 636 -11.46 13.81 -10.55
N ARG A 637 -11.26 12.49 -10.51
CA ARG A 637 -11.91 11.53 -11.42
C ARG A 637 -13.44 11.52 -11.26
N HIS A 638 -13.92 11.72 -10.03
CA HIS A 638 -15.35 11.80 -9.69
C HIS A 638 -15.91 13.22 -9.72
N ASN A 639 -15.15 14.20 -10.22
CA ASN A 639 -15.52 15.61 -10.30
C ASN A 639 -15.95 16.23 -8.96
N LEU A 640 -15.38 15.74 -7.84
CA LEU A 640 -15.56 16.30 -6.52
C LEU A 640 -14.40 17.24 -6.20
N LYS A 641 -14.68 18.52 -5.98
CA LYS A 641 -13.64 19.56 -5.83
C LYS A 641 -13.75 20.36 -4.52
N GLN A 642 -14.49 19.82 -3.55
CA GLN A 642 -14.76 20.46 -2.25
C GLN A 642 -13.98 19.71 -1.15
N LEU A 643 -13.04 20.38 -0.49
CA LEU A 643 -12.15 19.76 0.50
C LEU A 643 -11.93 20.65 1.73
N VAL A 644 -12.09 20.06 2.91
CA VAL A 644 -11.53 20.59 4.16
C VAL A 644 -10.32 19.73 4.53
N PHE A 645 -9.14 20.33 4.56
CA PHE A 645 -7.89 19.65 4.87
C PHE A 645 -7.42 19.95 6.29
N SER A 646 -7.10 18.90 7.04
CA SER A 646 -6.52 19.02 8.38
C SER A 646 -5.03 19.35 8.29
N SER A 647 -4.70 20.64 8.36
CA SER A 647 -3.32 21.13 8.53
C SER A 647 -2.95 21.27 10.01
N SER A 648 -1.86 21.99 10.32
CA SER A 648 -1.27 22.05 11.65
C SER A 648 -0.44 23.30 11.84
N ALA A 649 -0.43 23.91 13.03
CA ALA A 649 0.44 25.03 13.38
C ALA A 649 1.94 24.75 13.14
N THR A 650 2.35 23.48 13.06
CA THR A 650 3.72 23.07 12.70
C THR A 650 4.19 23.59 11.34
N VAL A 651 3.28 23.97 10.43
CA VAL A 651 3.65 24.54 9.12
C VAL A 651 4.35 25.90 9.25
N TYR A 652 4.13 26.62 10.36
CA TYR A 652 4.79 27.89 10.63
C TYR A 652 6.25 27.73 11.07
N GLY A 653 6.67 26.53 11.51
CA GLY A 653 8.03 26.30 11.99
C GLY A 653 8.33 27.10 13.27
N GLU A 654 9.26 28.04 13.18
CA GLU A 654 9.57 29.02 14.23
C GLU A 654 9.04 30.40 13.80
N PRO A 655 7.82 30.80 14.21
CA PRO A 655 7.24 32.05 13.77
C PRO A 655 7.95 33.25 14.41
N GLU A 656 8.17 34.30 13.64
CA GLU A 656 8.86 35.52 14.09
C GLU A 656 7.98 36.39 15.02
N MET A 657 6.66 36.27 14.90
CA MET A 657 5.68 37.03 15.68
C MET A 657 4.66 36.09 16.33
N MET A 658 4.26 36.46 17.55
CA MET A 658 3.21 35.78 18.32
C MET A 658 2.18 36.82 18.79
N PRO A 659 0.87 36.52 18.75
CA PRO A 659 0.26 35.30 18.20
C PRO A 659 0.44 35.20 16.67
N VAL A 660 0.49 33.98 16.13
CA VAL A 660 0.74 33.74 14.70
C VAL A 660 -0.58 33.80 13.92
N ASN A 661 -0.63 34.65 12.89
CA ASN A 661 -1.76 34.74 11.96
C ASN A 661 -1.44 34.01 10.63
N GLU A 662 -2.44 33.87 9.77
CA GLU A 662 -2.34 33.10 8.53
C GLU A 662 -1.43 33.72 7.46
N THR A 663 -1.11 35.02 7.60
CA THR A 663 -0.16 35.74 6.73
C THR A 663 1.30 35.51 7.11
N ALA A 664 1.54 34.89 8.27
CA ALA A 664 2.89 34.56 8.71
C ALA A 664 3.60 33.64 7.72
N ARG A 665 4.92 33.80 7.63
CA ARG A 665 5.76 32.96 6.77
C ARG A 665 5.64 31.49 7.18
N LEU A 666 5.49 30.62 6.19
CA LEU A 666 5.54 29.17 6.39
C LEU A 666 6.98 28.67 6.37
N GLY A 667 7.32 27.83 7.34
CA GLY A 667 8.66 27.26 7.53
C GLY A 667 9.74 28.28 7.93
N PRO A 668 10.98 27.81 8.22
CA PRO A 668 11.47 26.44 8.04
C PRO A 668 10.88 25.46 9.06
N VAL A 669 10.38 24.30 8.59
CA VAL A 669 9.75 23.30 9.44
C VAL A 669 10.77 22.33 10.04
N THR A 670 10.69 22.11 11.35
CA THR A 670 11.70 21.43 12.18
C THR A 670 11.57 19.90 12.23
N ASN A 671 10.46 19.32 11.75
CA ASN A 671 10.19 17.88 11.84
C ASN A 671 9.48 17.31 10.58
N PRO A 672 9.64 16.01 10.28
CA PRO A 672 9.03 15.38 9.10
C PRO A 672 7.50 15.47 9.06
N TYR A 673 6.79 15.28 10.19
CA TYR A 673 5.32 15.43 10.24
C TYR A 673 4.88 16.82 9.73
N GLY A 674 5.45 17.89 10.27
CA GLY A 674 5.13 19.24 9.86
C GLY A 674 5.47 19.51 8.39
N ARG A 675 6.57 18.93 7.88
CA ARG A 675 6.91 19.01 6.45
C ARG A 675 5.86 18.34 5.58
N THR A 676 5.30 17.19 6.00
CA THR A 676 4.22 16.55 5.26
C THR A 676 2.98 17.44 5.15
N LYS A 677 2.63 18.17 6.22
CA LYS A 677 1.50 19.11 6.21
C LYS A 677 1.78 20.33 5.32
N LEU A 678 2.99 20.89 5.39
CA LEU A 678 3.39 22.00 4.52
C LEU A 678 3.39 21.60 3.05
N PHE A 679 3.94 20.43 2.71
CA PHE A 679 3.94 19.94 1.33
C PHE A 679 2.52 19.64 0.84
N ALA A 680 1.64 19.11 1.69
CA ALA A 680 0.23 18.94 1.33
C ALA A 680 -0.47 20.28 1.08
N GLU A 681 -0.23 21.32 1.88
CA GLU A 681 -0.76 22.67 1.61
C GLU A 681 -0.25 23.21 0.26
N GLN A 682 1.03 23.03 -0.05
CA GLN A 682 1.61 23.44 -1.34
C GLN A 682 0.97 22.71 -2.52
N ILE A 683 0.82 21.38 -2.42
CA ILE A 683 0.13 20.57 -3.44
C ILE A 683 -1.30 21.05 -3.67
N LEU A 684 -2.03 21.36 -2.59
CA LEU A 684 -3.41 21.85 -2.68
C LEU A 684 -3.49 23.26 -3.29
N HIS A 685 -2.53 24.12 -2.97
CA HIS A 685 -2.42 25.44 -3.57
C HIS A 685 -2.10 25.35 -5.07
N ASP A 686 -1.14 24.52 -5.46
CA ASP A 686 -0.80 24.28 -6.88
C ASP A 686 -2.00 23.68 -7.65
N LEU A 687 -2.73 22.77 -7.01
CA LEU A 687 -3.95 22.18 -7.59
C LEU A 687 -5.00 23.25 -7.86
N TYR A 688 -5.28 24.13 -6.91
CA TYR A 688 -6.18 25.27 -7.07
C TYR A 688 -5.72 26.26 -8.14
N LEU A 689 -4.42 26.61 -8.17
CA LEU A 689 -3.87 27.48 -9.22
C LEU A 689 -4.02 26.86 -10.62
N SER A 690 -3.89 25.54 -10.74
CA SER A 690 -4.06 24.82 -12.01
C SER A 690 -5.52 24.66 -12.44
N ASP A 691 -6.44 24.62 -11.47
CA ASP A 691 -7.87 24.40 -11.66
C ASP A 691 -8.66 25.15 -10.56
N PRO A 692 -9.05 26.42 -10.83
CA PRO A 692 -9.73 27.27 -9.84
C PRO A 692 -11.15 26.81 -9.44
N GLU A 693 -11.66 25.72 -10.03
CA GLU A 693 -12.89 25.10 -9.54
C GLU A 693 -12.67 24.31 -8.23
N TRP A 694 -11.42 24.03 -7.86
CA TRP A 694 -11.09 23.51 -6.54
C TRP A 694 -11.43 24.52 -5.46
N ASN A 695 -12.08 24.05 -4.41
CA ASN A 695 -12.46 24.83 -3.27
C ASN A 695 -11.98 24.11 -2.02
N VAL A 696 -10.94 24.67 -1.41
CA VAL A 696 -10.11 24.00 -0.42
C VAL A 696 -9.96 24.91 0.79
N ILE A 697 -10.35 24.40 1.95
CA ILE A 697 -10.07 25.07 3.21
C ILE A 697 -8.98 24.32 3.96
N LEU A 698 -7.89 25.02 4.26
CA LEU A 698 -6.73 24.52 5.00
C LEU A 698 -6.88 24.95 6.46
N LEU A 699 -7.28 24.03 7.33
CA LEU A 699 -7.44 24.37 8.74
C LEU A 699 -6.17 24.04 9.52
N ARG A 700 -5.50 25.07 10.05
CA ARG A 700 -4.25 24.95 10.81
C ARG A 700 -4.60 24.90 12.30
N PHE A 701 -4.76 23.68 12.81
CA PHE A 701 -5.08 23.49 14.22
C PHE A 701 -3.83 23.66 15.09
N PHE A 702 -4.05 24.13 16.31
CA PHE A 702 -3.02 24.16 17.34
C PHE A 702 -3.07 22.85 18.14
N ASN A 703 -3.20 22.88 19.47
CA ASN A 703 -3.11 21.66 20.28
C ASN A 703 -4.50 21.23 20.78
N PRO A 704 -5.22 20.35 20.05
CA PRO A 704 -6.54 19.89 20.49
C PRO A 704 -6.46 18.99 21.72
N VAL A 705 -7.33 19.25 22.69
CA VAL A 705 -7.43 18.56 23.99
C VAL A 705 -8.88 18.51 24.47
N GLY A 706 -9.15 17.78 25.56
CA GLY A 706 -10.51 17.59 26.07
C GLY A 706 -11.17 16.30 25.59
N ALA A 707 -12.48 16.26 25.69
CA ALA A 707 -13.33 15.16 25.23
C ALA A 707 -14.76 15.69 25.05
N HIS A 708 -15.68 14.87 24.52
CA HIS A 708 -17.09 15.26 24.52
C HIS A 708 -17.62 15.28 25.97
N ASN A 709 -18.46 16.28 26.30
CA ASN A 709 -18.97 16.48 27.66
C ASN A 709 -19.74 15.26 28.22
N SER A 710 -20.27 14.38 27.36
CA SER A 710 -20.86 13.09 27.77
C SER A 710 -19.86 12.15 28.44
N GLY A 711 -18.55 12.31 28.23
CA GLY A 711 -17.54 11.32 28.57
C GLY A 711 -17.68 9.99 27.81
N MET A 712 -18.41 9.93 26.69
CA MET A 712 -18.56 8.71 25.86
C MET A 712 -17.57 8.64 24.69
N ILE A 713 -17.01 9.76 24.24
CA ILE A 713 -15.96 9.81 23.23
C ILE A 713 -14.85 10.75 23.69
N GLY A 714 -13.60 10.39 23.40
CA GLY A 714 -12.39 11.12 23.78
C GLY A 714 -11.14 10.57 23.10
N GLU A 715 -9.96 11.07 23.47
CA GLU A 715 -8.69 10.60 22.90
C GLU A 715 -8.29 9.26 23.53
N HIS A 716 -7.98 8.28 22.67
CA HIS A 716 -7.46 6.98 23.07
C HIS A 716 -6.35 6.55 22.09
N PRO A 717 -5.10 6.98 22.32
CA PRO A 717 -3.98 6.63 21.45
C PRO A 717 -3.50 5.20 21.75
N HIS A 718 -3.06 4.48 20.71
CA HIS A 718 -2.36 3.20 20.93
C HIS A 718 -0.95 3.44 21.47
N GLY A 719 -0.54 2.63 22.45
CA GLY A 719 0.79 2.70 23.06
C GLY A 719 0.99 3.87 24.03
N VAL A 720 2.23 4.29 24.22
CA VAL A 720 2.57 5.41 25.10
C VAL A 720 2.24 6.73 24.38
N PRO A 721 1.38 7.60 24.94
CA PRO A 721 0.98 8.82 24.26
C PRO A 721 2.17 9.75 24.02
N ASN A 722 2.20 10.41 22.85
CA ASN A 722 3.22 11.41 22.54
C ASN A 722 2.82 12.83 22.97
N ASN A 723 1.53 13.09 23.13
CA ASN A 723 0.95 14.38 23.51
C ASN A 723 0.91 14.52 25.05
N LEU A 724 1.05 15.76 25.54
CA LEU A 724 1.19 16.06 26.97
C LEU A 724 0.02 15.54 27.81
N LEU A 725 -1.22 15.97 27.51
CA LEU A 725 -2.36 15.67 28.38
C LEU A 725 -2.72 14.18 28.46
N PRO A 726 -2.74 13.40 27.35
CA PRO A 726 -2.90 11.95 27.43
C PRO A 726 -1.82 11.27 28.28
N TYR A 727 -0.58 11.78 28.24
CA TYR A 727 0.51 11.30 29.09
C TYR A 727 0.25 11.61 30.57
N VAL A 728 -0.20 12.82 30.88
CA VAL A 728 -0.61 13.24 32.23
C VAL A 728 -1.73 12.32 32.77
N VAL A 729 -2.70 11.96 31.95
CA VAL A 729 -3.76 11.01 32.31
C VAL A 729 -3.20 9.63 32.65
N LYS A 730 -2.23 9.11 31.88
CA LYS A 730 -1.58 7.81 32.20
C LYS A 730 -0.84 7.84 33.53
N VAL A 731 -0.24 8.97 33.89
CA VAL A 731 0.37 9.18 35.22
C VAL A 731 -0.70 9.18 36.33
N LEU A 732 -1.82 9.89 36.11
CA LEU A 732 -2.95 9.93 37.05
C LEU A 732 -3.63 8.57 37.25
N GLN A 733 -3.60 7.69 36.24
CA GLN A 733 -4.07 6.31 36.31
C GLN A 733 -3.06 5.35 36.97
N GLY A 734 -1.83 5.79 37.23
CA GLY A 734 -0.76 4.95 37.79
C GLY A 734 -0.06 4.04 36.77
N HIS A 735 -0.34 4.20 35.47
CA HIS A 735 0.33 3.45 34.41
C HIS A 735 1.76 3.94 34.16
N LEU A 736 2.06 5.21 34.50
CA LEU A 736 3.37 5.83 34.36
C LEU A 736 3.75 6.55 35.68
N PRO A 737 5.03 6.59 36.06
CA PRO A 737 5.43 7.08 37.37
C PRO A 737 5.42 8.61 37.51
N PHE A 738 5.69 9.36 36.44
CA PHE A 738 5.73 10.83 36.44
C PHE A 738 5.65 11.40 35.02
N VAL A 739 5.27 12.68 34.90
CA VAL A 739 5.25 13.44 33.63
C VAL A 739 6.66 13.96 33.31
N HIS A 740 7.10 13.83 32.07
CA HIS A 740 8.36 14.40 31.60
C HIS A 740 8.14 15.83 31.07
N VAL A 741 8.72 16.83 31.72
CA VAL A 741 8.67 18.25 31.33
C VAL A 741 9.96 18.60 30.59
N PHE A 742 9.89 18.72 29.27
CA PHE A 742 11.06 18.93 28.43
C PHE A 742 11.46 20.41 28.38
N GLY A 743 12.49 20.77 29.13
CA GLY A 743 13.03 22.13 29.21
C GLY A 743 12.35 23.02 30.26
N ASN A 744 13.18 23.80 30.96
CA ASN A 744 12.77 24.77 31.98
C ASN A 744 13.51 26.12 31.83
N ASN A 745 14.06 26.38 30.64
CA ASN A 745 14.87 27.55 30.35
C ASN A 745 14.46 28.25 29.05
N TYR A 746 13.24 28.00 28.54
CA TYR A 746 12.66 28.76 27.42
C TYR A 746 12.37 30.21 27.87
N ASP A 747 12.38 31.15 26.93
CA ASP A 747 11.99 32.54 27.18
C ASP A 747 10.45 32.64 27.30
N THR A 748 9.94 32.20 28.45
CA THR A 748 8.52 31.95 28.76
C THR A 748 8.29 32.18 30.24
N VAL A 749 7.03 32.34 30.66
CA VAL A 749 6.65 32.74 32.04
C VAL A 749 7.24 31.87 33.15
N ASP A 750 7.43 30.58 32.92
CA ASP A 750 7.96 29.62 33.89
C ASP A 750 9.13 28.77 33.36
N GLY A 751 9.67 29.16 32.20
CA GLY A 751 10.75 28.46 31.52
C GLY A 751 10.32 27.22 30.72
N THR A 752 9.06 26.81 30.76
CA THR A 752 8.55 25.64 30.01
C THR A 752 7.83 26.04 28.72
N GLY A 753 7.68 25.10 27.79
CA GLY A 753 7.06 25.39 26.49
C GLY A 753 5.60 25.87 26.62
N VAL A 754 5.27 26.96 25.94
CA VAL A 754 3.92 27.54 25.87
C VAL A 754 3.25 27.16 24.56
N ARG A 755 2.03 26.64 24.62
CA ARG A 755 1.21 26.27 23.44
C ARG A 755 -0.21 26.77 23.60
N ASP A 756 -0.88 27.01 22.49
CA ASP A 756 -2.31 27.26 22.44
C ASP A 756 -3.08 25.93 22.39
N TYR A 757 -3.85 25.68 23.44
CA TYR A 757 -4.67 24.48 23.58
C TYR A 757 -6.11 24.83 23.28
N ILE A 758 -6.75 24.00 22.46
CA ILE A 758 -8.11 24.19 21.98
C ILE A 758 -8.96 22.98 22.34
N HIS A 759 -10.19 23.19 22.77
CA HIS A 759 -11.09 22.09 23.08
C HIS A 759 -11.47 21.35 21.79
N VAL A 760 -11.47 20.02 21.80
CA VAL A 760 -11.76 19.21 20.61
C VAL A 760 -13.17 19.44 20.06
N CYS A 761 -14.13 19.79 20.91
CA CYS A 761 -15.48 20.16 20.46
C CYS A 761 -15.52 21.56 19.79
N ASP A 762 -14.71 22.52 20.27
CA ASP A 762 -14.52 23.79 19.54
C ASP A 762 -13.90 23.53 18.18
N LEU A 763 -12.91 22.65 18.13
CA LEU A 763 -12.26 22.28 16.87
C LEU A 763 -13.24 21.59 15.90
N ALA A 764 -14.11 20.70 16.40
CA ALA A 764 -15.14 20.02 15.62
C ALA A 764 -16.16 21.00 15.01
N THR A 765 -16.64 21.97 15.79
CA THR A 765 -17.54 23.03 15.28
C THR A 765 -16.83 23.95 14.28
N GLY A 766 -15.50 24.14 14.40
CA GLY A 766 -14.69 24.84 13.40
C GLY A 766 -14.67 24.15 12.04
N HIS A 767 -14.70 22.81 12.00
CA HIS A 767 -14.85 22.05 10.75
C HIS A 767 -16.24 22.23 10.14
N LEU A 768 -17.28 22.23 10.96
CA LEU A 768 -18.65 22.52 10.49
C LEU A 768 -18.75 23.93 9.91
N ALA A 769 -18.13 24.93 10.56
CA ALA A 769 -18.07 26.30 10.05
C ALA A 769 -17.29 26.40 8.73
N ALA A 770 -16.16 25.71 8.61
CA ALA A 770 -15.40 25.60 7.37
C ALA A 770 -16.23 24.93 6.26
N LEU A 771 -16.96 23.87 6.58
CA LEU A 771 -17.85 23.19 5.64
C LEU A 771 -18.92 24.13 5.09
N ASN A 772 -19.53 24.94 5.95
CA ASN A 772 -20.48 25.98 5.54
C ASN A 772 -19.81 27.02 4.63
N LYS A 773 -18.58 27.43 4.95
CA LYS A 773 -17.82 28.39 4.15
C LYS A 773 -17.53 27.88 2.73
N LEU A 774 -17.41 26.57 2.51
CA LEU A 774 -17.25 26.02 1.16
C LEU A 774 -18.43 26.34 0.22
N GLU A 775 -19.63 26.65 0.75
CA GLU A 775 -20.76 27.09 -0.06
C GLU A 775 -20.53 28.46 -0.73
N GLU A 776 -19.72 29.31 -0.10
CA GLU A 776 -19.35 30.64 -0.60
C GLU A 776 -18.21 30.60 -1.63
N LYS A 777 -17.63 29.42 -1.87
CA LYS A 777 -16.49 29.21 -2.79
C LYS A 777 -15.29 30.14 -2.51
N PRO A 778 -14.68 30.09 -1.31
CA PRO A 778 -13.52 30.90 -0.96
C PRO A 778 -12.25 30.60 -1.78
N GLY A 779 -12.23 29.55 -2.61
CA GLY A 779 -11.05 29.11 -3.34
C GLY A 779 -10.15 28.26 -2.44
N CYS A 780 -8.83 28.47 -2.48
CA CYS A 780 -7.88 27.83 -1.55
C CYS A 780 -7.52 28.80 -0.42
N LYS A 781 -8.02 28.56 0.80
CA LYS A 781 -7.86 29.49 1.92
C LYS A 781 -7.51 28.80 3.23
N ALA A 782 -6.60 29.39 4.00
CA ALA A 782 -6.18 28.89 5.30
C ALA A 782 -6.85 29.63 6.46
N TYR A 783 -7.15 28.92 7.54
CA TYR A 783 -7.63 29.47 8.81
C TYR A 783 -6.91 28.81 9.99
N ASN A 784 -6.48 29.62 10.95
CA ASN A 784 -5.99 29.16 12.25
C ASN A 784 -7.18 28.82 13.15
N LEU A 785 -7.17 27.61 13.71
CA LEU A 785 -8.11 27.20 14.75
C LEU A 785 -7.36 27.00 16.06
N GLY A 786 -7.41 28.02 16.90
CA GLY A 786 -6.82 28.10 18.24
C GLY A 786 -7.60 29.10 19.09
N THR A 787 -7.25 29.19 20.37
CA THR A 787 -7.90 30.10 21.33
C THR A 787 -7.24 31.47 21.38
N GLY A 788 -5.98 31.55 20.95
CA GLY A 788 -5.09 32.68 21.17
C GLY A 788 -4.54 32.80 22.60
N ALA A 789 -5.00 31.97 23.52
CA ALA A 789 -4.47 31.87 24.87
C ALA A 789 -3.34 30.81 24.91
N GLY A 790 -2.14 31.22 25.30
CA GLY A 790 -1.01 30.32 25.51
C GLY A 790 -0.94 29.82 26.95
N TYR A 791 -0.73 28.52 27.12
CA TYR A 791 -0.50 27.89 28.42
C TYR A 791 0.83 27.15 28.44
N SER A 792 1.59 27.32 29.52
CA SER A 792 2.83 26.58 29.78
C SER A 792 2.56 25.13 30.14
N VAL A 793 3.60 24.28 30.11
CA VAL A 793 3.48 22.87 30.53
C VAL A 793 3.05 22.78 32.00
N LEU A 794 3.56 23.65 32.87
CA LEU A 794 3.23 23.61 34.30
C LEU A 794 1.82 24.15 34.58
N GLU A 795 1.36 25.17 33.85
CA GLU A 795 -0.01 25.67 33.97
C GLU A 795 -1.04 24.59 33.64
N ILE A 796 -0.75 23.74 32.65
CA ILE A 796 -1.61 22.60 32.28
C ILE A 796 -1.59 21.51 33.35
N ILE A 797 -0.41 21.19 33.90
CA ILE A 797 -0.32 20.25 35.02
C ILE A 797 -1.17 20.77 36.17
N GLN A 798 -1.07 22.06 36.52
CA GLN A 798 -1.89 22.67 37.56
C GLN A 798 -3.39 22.66 37.23
N ALA A 799 -3.78 22.91 35.97
CA ALA A 799 -5.17 22.80 35.54
C ALA A 799 -5.71 21.38 35.70
N MET A 800 -4.91 20.38 35.35
CA MET A 800 -5.28 18.98 35.54
C MET A 800 -5.31 18.58 37.03
N GLU A 801 -4.41 19.11 37.87
CA GLU A 801 -4.48 18.93 39.32
C GLU A 801 -5.77 19.53 39.90
N ARG A 802 -6.22 20.69 39.40
CA ARG A 802 -7.50 21.30 39.80
C ARG A 802 -8.69 20.44 39.39
N ALA A 803 -8.72 19.95 38.15
CA ALA A 803 -9.82 19.13 37.62
C ALA A 803 -9.92 17.74 38.30
N THR A 804 -8.78 17.17 38.74
CA THR A 804 -8.74 15.83 39.34
C THR A 804 -8.70 15.83 40.87
N HIS A 805 -8.36 16.97 41.48
CA HIS A 805 -7.98 17.08 42.89
C HIS A 805 -6.85 16.12 43.31
N LYS A 806 -6.00 15.70 42.36
CA LYS A 806 -4.85 14.82 42.58
C LYS A 806 -3.55 15.56 42.27
N LYS A 807 -2.51 15.25 43.04
CA LYS A 807 -1.15 15.72 42.74
C LYS A 807 -0.52 14.91 41.62
N ILE A 808 0.11 15.61 40.68
CA ILE A 808 0.71 15.00 39.48
C ILE A 808 2.23 15.09 39.60
N PRO A 809 2.93 13.96 39.80
CA PRO A 809 4.38 13.95 39.83
C PRO A 809 4.93 14.25 38.44
N TYR A 810 5.94 15.13 38.36
CA TYR A 810 6.64 15.45 37.13
C TYR A 810 8.14 15.62 37.35
N LYS A 811 8.92 15.48 36.28
CA LYS A 811 10.37 15.65 36.28
C LYS A 811 10.78 16.57 35.14
N ILE A 812 11.62 17.56 35.45
CA ILE A 812 12.22 18.44 34.45
C ILE A 812 13.36 17.70 33.74
N GLU A 813 13.34 17.74 32.41
CA GLU A 813 14.34 17.15 31.53
C GLU A 813 14.95 18.19 30.57
N GLN A 814 15.91 17.75 29.77
CA GLN A 814 16.46 18.58 28.69
C GLN A 814 15.37 18.90 27.65
N ARG A 815 15.56 20.00 26.93
CA ARG A 815 14.66 20.38 25.83
C ARG A 815 14.59 19.26 24.79
N ARG A 816 13.38 18.98 24.30
CA ARG A 816 13.18 18.04 23.21
C ARG A 816 13.60 18.73 21.90
N PRO A 817 14.45 18.11 21.06
CA PRO A 817 14.83 18.67 19.78
C PRO A 817 13.61 19.00 18.91
N GLY A 818 13.53 20.24 18.42
CA GLY A 818 12.44 20.73 17.56
C GLY A 818 11.30 21.44 18.28
N ASP A 819 11.27 21.46 19.63
CA ASP A 819 10.28 22.22 20.40
C ASP A 819 10.64 23.70 20.52
N VAL A 820 9.69 24.56 20.11
CA VAL A 820 9.77 26.03 20.23
C VAL A 820 9.34 26.52 21.61
N GLY A 821 9.75 27.73 21.99
CA GLY A 821 9.37 28.35 23.26
C GLY A 821 7.86 28.59 23.36
N THR A 822 7.33 29.49 22.55
CA THR A 822 5.90 29.85 22.51
C THR A 822 5.33 29.61 21.11
N CYS A 823 4.10 29.13 21.02
CA CYS A 823 3.33 29.10 19.77
C CYS A 823 1.83 29.23 20.05
N THR A 824 1.23 30.36 19.67
CA THR A 824 -0.17 30.71 19.94
C THR A 824 -0.86 31.28 18.71
N ALA A 825 -2.17 31.07 18.55
CA ALA A 825 -2.90 31.48 17.36
C ALA A 825 -3.40 32.91 17.42
N ASP A 826 -3.33 33.65 16.32
CA ASP A 826 -4.32 34.70 16.04
C ASP A 826 -5.45 34.05 15.24
N ALA A 827 -6.62 33.89 15.87
CA ALA A 827 -7.81 33.30 15.26
C ALA A 827 -8.80 34.36 14.72
N SER A 828 -8.39 35.63 14.64
CA SER A 828 -9.28 36.72 14.22
C SER A 828 -9.91 36.51 12.84
N LEU A 829 -9.18 35.87 11.92
CA LEU A 829 -9.68 35.59 10.57
C LEU A 829 -10.83 34.55 10.59
N ALA A 830 -10.67 33.47 11.38
CA ALA A 830 -11.72 32.46 11.56
C ALA A 830 -12.97 33.08 12.23
N ASN A 831 -12.77 33.91 13.24
CA ASN A 831 -13.83 34.65 13.94
C ASN A 831 -14.66 35.52 12.98
N GLN A 832 -13.98 36.28 12.10
CA GLN A 832 -14.62 37.21 11.18
C GLN A 832 -15.30 36.52 10.00
N GLU A 833 -14.65 35.51 9.40
CA GLU A 833 -15.12 34.95 8.13
C GLU A 833 -15.90 33.64 8.25
N LEU A 834 -15.66 32.85 9.30
CA LEU A 834 -16.38 31.60 9.58
C LEU A 834 -17.48 31.81 10.64
N GLY A 835 -17.46 32.94 11.35
CA GLY A 835 -18.36 33.18 12.49
C GLY A 835 -18.10 32.24 13.67
N TRP A 836 -16.94 31.59 13.71
CA TRP A 836 -16.58 30.57 14.69
C TRP A 836 -15.71 31.18 15.79
N HIS A 837 -15.98 30.85 17.05
CA HIS A 837 -15.17 31.27 18.20
C HIS A 837 -15.05 30.11 19.20
N PRO A 838 -13.88 29.87 19.81
CA PRO A 838 -13.75 28.87 20.86
C PRO A 838 -14.42 29.33 22.15
N ILE A 839 -15.18 28.45 22.80
CA ILE A 839 -15.97 28.80 23.99
C ILE A 839 -15.50 28.09 25.27
N TYR A 840 -14.68 27.03 25.15
CA TYR A 840 -14.23 26.24 26.30
C TYR A 840 -12.90 26.77 26.85
N SER A 841 -12.80 26.81 28.17
CA SER A 841 -11.59 27.18 28.90
C SER A 841 -10.63 25.99 29.07
N MET A 842 -9.38 26.25 29.49
CA MET A 842 -8.44 25.19 29.87
C MET A 842 -8.99 24.29 30.99
N ASP A 843 -9.72 24.86 31.94
CA ASP A 843 -10.31 24.07 33.03
C ASP A 843 -11.41 23.13 32.49
N ASP A 844 -12.22 23.56 31.52
CA ASP A 844 -13.22 22.70 30.84
C ASP A 844 -12.53 21.56 30.07
N MET A 845 -11.45 21.86 29.35
CA MET A 845 -10.64 20.86 28.64
C MET A 845 -10.12 19.78 29.58
N CYS A 846 -9.55 20.15 30.72
CA CYS A 846 -9.08 19.19 31.72
C CYS A 846 -10.23 18.40 32.35
N GLN A 847 -11.35 19.07 32.65
CA GLN A 847 -12.51 18.44 33.28
C GLN A 847 -13.17 17.40 32.38
N ASP A 848 -13.39 17.72 31.10
CA ASP A 848 -14.03 16.82 30.15
C ASP A 848 -13.11 15.64 29.79
N MET A 849 -11.81 15.89 29.66
CA MET A 849 -10.81 14.82 29.51
C MET A 849 -10.79 13.87 30.71
N TRP A 850 -10.88 14.40 31.93
CA TRP A 850 -10.95 13.58 33.13
C TRP A 850 -12.25 12.78 33.20
N ARG A 851 -13.39 13.39 32.85
CA ARG A 851 -14.70 12.72 32.77
C ARG A 851 -14.68 11.55 31.80
N TRP A 852 -14.10 11.74 30.61
CA TRP A 852 -13.86 10.66 29.64
C TRP A 852 -13.03 9.53 30.26
N THR A 853 -11.91 9.88 30.90
CA THR A 853 -11.00 8.89 31.51
C THR A 853 -11.67 8.08 32.62
N GLN A 854 -12.48 8.71 33.47
CA GLN A 854 -13.16 8.04 34.57
C GLN A 854 -14.22 7.05 34.08
N ARG A 855 -14.97 7.41 33.04
CA ARG A 855 -15.95 6.53 32.41
C ARG A 855 -15.33 5.42 31.56
N ASN A 856 -14.09 5.62 31.12
CA ASN A 856 -13.40 4.77 30.16
C ASN A 856 -11.97 4.49 30.64
N PRO A 857 -11.78 3.78 31.76
CA PRO A 857 -10.46 3.55 32.33
C PRO A 857 -9.53 2.81 31.36
N ASN A 858 -10.10 1.92 30.54
CA ASN A 858 -9.42 1.16 29.50
C ASN A 858 -9.65 1.76 28.09
N GLY A 859 -10.12 3.00 28.00
CA GLY A 859 -10.52 3.62 26.75
C GLY A 859 -11.69 2.91 26.09
N TYR A 860 -11.55 2.58 24.81
CA TYR A 860 -12.59 1.92 24.02
C TYR A 860 -12.56 0.38 24.14
N ASP A 861 -11.56 -0.19 24.79
CA ASP A 861 -11.37 -1.65 24.89
C ASP A 861 -12.07 -2.28 26.12
N GLY A 862 -12.80 -1.48 26.90
CA GLY A 862 -13.53 -1.92 28.09
C GLY A 862 -14.98 -1.46 28.12
N GLU A 863 -15.75 -2.01 29.06
CA GLU A 863 -17.13 -1.58 29.31
C GLU A 863 -17.18 -0.13 29.80
N LEU A 864 -18.20 0.61 29.36
CA LEU A 864 -18.48 1.98 29.79
C LEU A 864 -18.99 1.95 31.24
N LEU A 865 -18.35 2.71 32.13
CA LEU A 865 -18.70 2.80 33.56
C LEU A 865 -19.76 3.86 33.88
#